data_AF-A0A1B2I3L8-F1
#
_entry.id   AF-A0A1B2I3L8-F1
#
_cell.length_a   1.000
_cell.length_b   1.000
_cell.length_c   1.000
_cell.angle_alpha   90.00
_cell.angle_beta   90.00
_cell.angle_gamma   90.00
#
_symmetry.space_group_name_H-M   'P 1'
#
loop_
_entity.id
_entity.type
_entity.pdbx_description
1 polymer ?
#
loop_
_entity_poly.entity_id
_entity_poly.type
_entity_poly.pdbx_seq_one_letter_code
_entity_poly.pdbx_strand_id
1 'polypeptide(L)'
;MSLLRFTNKLVLPLTLFLLTLFILASPQYACALTQEGGVYQIATSADLIEFNERINGIKGEPIPLSADALLTADIDLADANGKLMDWTPISGDYDTPYTGTFDGAGHSVKGYEITKTVGDGHAGFFCYIGEKDGKKGVVRGLTVEGGVNITSATGTTVNAGAVAGLNDGTIEDCRSAAAVIVSTDLYFNHAGGIAGQNTLSGTITSCLNDGPVAAKGDGQSSSNYAGGIVGINGGTIYNCASRATAPTSASDGEQNFAGGIAAQSSGKVYNCANLGGVSISAIETNDNQPNYAGGIVGNTSGSSGGGTPEIGSCANRGRVTLAVSGEVQLDAFRGGVLGKDTGGNATIENCAWLEGTAEHGVGSGTGTDNTKKLDENAMKNAVTTLTAQTDKRRIPVNGGSTTIPLITLPGTPADSQNVRRLRASTSSDIITVGTIGDSQVKVTAKDKTGDAAVALSADLYASDFEHPKNIILPPPPLTCSFTRAIEVVEPIHVTGVEMTSSKDVTLKGFGDTAQLSAHVIPDEATNTKIVWSSSAPGIAEVDENGKVTSKSPGTATIWAAASENQSISDDCRVTVSEEKTLSILLNIEDSKDGKKSLYAGEQFTASALFLPANATNRKLDWLIGDSSVISLDRVEEIEKGEAATFTALKAGETTTVNVKTEDGSVEGRPTLEITVLKPAVWVTGIELSKGAAQLETGEHEKLTATLFPADASDKRVEWKSSDENVASVGENGEVVAHNPGQAVVTAKAIGAEEGTTVAAGCFVTVTASPIRVQSVKISLEPGDKAVKIKPDKTYQLTATVLPRDATNKGVSWKSSDEKIATVDADGKVTTVSIGNATITVTTDDGGKEASTSVMVSPDPVLGDMIGTVVHNGCSAGVGAMALFALIPLLLKKRRPAK
;
A
#
# COMPACT_ATOMS: atom_id res chain seq x y z
N MET A 1 35.44 -12.19 103.05
CA MET A 1 35.12 -10.78 103.38
C MET A 1 35.61 -9.94 102.21
N SER A 2 34.84 -9.04 101.58
CA SER A 2 33.47 -8.55 101.88
C SER A 2 32.68 -8.28 100.57
N LEU A 3 31.34 -8.37 100.68
CA LEU A 3 30.24 -8.05 99.74
C LEU A 3 30.55 -7.67 98.26
N LEU A 4 30.11 -8.48 97.28
CA LEU A 4 28.83 -8.37 96.50
C LEU A 4 28.80 -7.20 95.48
N ARG A 5 28.89 -7.45 94.16
CA ARG A 5 27.78 -7.72 93.18
C ARG A 5 26.90 -6.49 92.92
N PHE A 6 26.59 -6.01 91.70
CA PHE A 6 26.49 -6.68 90.37
C PHE A 6 26.86 -5.70 89.21
N THR A 7 27.37 -6.27 88.10
CA THR A 7 27.37 -5.80 86.69
C THR A 7 27.13 -4.31 86.33
N ASN A 8 28.09 -3.72 85.60
CA ASN A 8 27.83 -3.30 84.22
C ASN A 8 29.10 -3.39 83.35
N LYS A 9 28.98 -4.05 82.19
CA LYS A 9 30.02 -4.11 81.13
C LYS A 9 29.70 -3.06 80.06
N LEU A 10 30.71 -2.70 79.27
CA LEU A 10 30.62 -1.88 78.04
C LEU A 10 30.07 -0.45 78.22
N VAL A 11 30.99 0.48 78.43
CA VAL A 11 30.85 1.87 77.97
C VAL A 11 31.79 2.02 76.76
N LEU A 12 31.30 2.64 75.68
CA LEU A 12 31.68 2.40 74.26
C LEU A 12 31.24 0.99 73.80
N PRO A 13 30.27 0.83 72.86
CA PRO A 13 29.69 1.82 71.94
C PRO A 13 28.17 2.05 72.14
N LEU A 14 27.74 3.27 72.47
CA LEU A 14 26.31 3.64 72.44
C LEU A 14 26.04 5.10 72.01
N THR A 15 27.05 5.96 71.97
CA THR A 15 26.94 7.35 71.48
C THR A 15 27.00 7.47 69.95
N LEU A 16 27.47 6.43 69.23
CA LEU A 16 27.49 6.41 67.76
C LEU A 16 26.26 5.73 67.13
N PHE A 17 25.41 5.07 67.94
CA PHE A 17 24.17 4.44 67.47
C PHE A 17 22.92 5.30 67.70
N LEU A 18 23.04 6.32 68.56
CA LEU A 18 21.98 7.32 68.80
C LEU A 18 22.06 8.55 67.87
N LEU A 19 23.15 8.71 67.12
CA LEU A 19 23.24 9.71 66.04
C LEU A 19 22.70 9.19 64.70
N THR A 20 22.57 7.87 64.54
CA THR A 20 22.05 7.20 63.34
C THR A 20 20.56 6.85 63.41
N LEU A 21 19.90 7.06 64.56
CA LEU A 21 18.46 6.82 64.72
C LEU A 21 17.59 8.10 64.67
N PHE A 22 18.20 9.28 64.46
CA PHE A 22 17.48 10.55 64.29
C PHE A 22 17.32 11.01 62.83
N ILE A 23 17.74 10.18 61.86
CA ILE A 23 17.61 10.44 60.41
C ILE A 23 16.46 9.59 59.78
N LEU A 24 15.76 8.78 60.59
CA LEU A 24 14.66 7.91 60.13
C LEU A 24 13.35 8.14 60.90
N ALA A 25 12.94 9.41 61.07
CA ALA A 25 11.59 9.77 61.54
C ALA A 25 11.17 11.24 61.27
N SER A 26 11.26 11.75 60.02
CA SER A 26 10.61 13.03 59.67
C SER A 26 10.40 13.24 58.16
N PRO A 27 9.36 12.66 57.53
CA PRO A 27 8.91 13.04 56.19
C PRO A 27 7.97 14.27 56.29
N GLN A 28 8.49 15.41 56.75
CA GLN A 28 7.71 16.65 56.87
C GLN A 28 8.53 17.92 57.16
N TYR A 29 9.56 18.18 56.33
CA TYR A 29 10.00 19.55 56.02
C TYR A 29 10.41 19.59 54.55
N ALA A 30 9.41 19.38 53.66
CA ALA A 30 9.47 20.02 52.36
C ALA A 30 9.58 21.54 52.61
N CYS A 31 10.31 22.26 51.75
CA CYS A 31 10.24 23.72 51.79
C CYS A 31 8.78 24.09 51.50
N ALA A 32 8.13 24.81 52.41
CA ALA A 32 6.72 25.16 52.22
C ALA A 32 6.59 26.05 50.99
N LEU A 33 5.56 25.82 50.17
CA LEU A 33 5.29 26.59 48.95
C LEU A 33 5.42 28.10 49.20
N THR A 34 6.43 28.72 48.58
CA THR A 34 6.81 30.11 48.85
C THR A 34 6.11 31.12 47.95
N GLN A 35 6.06 32.37 48.38
CA GLN A 35 5.61 33.50 47.56
C GLN A 35 6.69 34.58 47.46
N GLU A 36 6.88 35.08 46.25
CA GLU A 36 7.68 36.29 45.99
C GLU A 36 6.82 37.32 45.27
N GLY A 37 6.78 38.57 45.77
CA GLY A 37 5.93 39.63 45.21
C GLY A 37 4.41 39.37 45.24
N GLY A 38 3.96 38.28 45.88
CA GLY A 38 2.57 37.80 45.85
C GLY A 38 2.31 36.65 44.86
N VAL A 39 3.33 36.25 44.08
CA VAL A 39 3.29 35.14 43.12
C VAL A 39 3.84 33.87 43.78
N TYR A 40 3.11 32.76 43.70
CA TYR A 40 3.57 31.46 44.20
C TYR A 40 4.70 30.90 43.32
N GLN A 41 5.81 30.52 43.93
CA GLN A 41 6.98 29.97 43.24
C GLN A 41 6.95 28.45 43.27
N ILE A 42 6.98 27.82 42.09
CA ILE A 42 6.86 26.37 41.92
C ILE A 42 8.16 25.84 41.30
N ALA A 43 9.04 25.31 42.16
CA ALA A 43 10.37 24.81 41.78
C ALA A 43 10.44 23.26 41.73
N THR A 44 9.49 22.58 42.36
CA THR A 44 9.48 21.12 42.51
C THR A 44 8.08 20.52 42.32
N SER A 45 8.01 19.21 42.12
CA SER A 45 6.75 18.47 42.10
C SER A 45 5.99 18.58 43.42
N ALA A 46 6.69 18.67 44.55
CA ALA A 46 6.06 18.90 45.86
C ALA A 46 5.36 20.27 45.92
N ASP A 47 5.98 21.33 45.40
CA ASP A 47 5.39 22.68 45.35
C ASP A 47 4.14 22.70 44.47
N LEU A 48 4.20 22.06 43.29
CA LEU A 48 3.07 22.01 42.36
C LEU A 48 1.89 21.21 42.94
N ILE A 49 2.18 20.11 43.64
CA ILE A 49 1.17 19.30 44.34
C ILE A 49 0.57 20.11 45.50
N GLU A 50 1.37 20.81 46.31
CA GLU A 50 0.86 21.65 47.41
C GLU A 50 -0.01 22.80 46.88
N PHE A 51 0.41 23.47 45.79
CA PHE A 51 -0.38 24.50 45.12
C PHE A 51 -1.73 23.95 44.64
N ASN A 52 -1.71 22.80 43.95
CA ASN A 52 -2.92 22.17 43.43
C ASN A 52 -3.88 21.69 44.54
N GLU A 53 -3.34 21.05 45.60
CA GLU A 53 -4.14 20.66 46.77
C GLU A 53 -4.80 21.86 47.45
N ARG A 54 -4.07 22.98 47.61
CA ARG A 54 -4.55 24.16 48.33
C ARG A 54 -5.50 25.03 47.50
N ILE A 55 -5.28 25.16 46.18
CA ILE A 55 -6.16 25.96 45.31
C ILE A 55 -7.51 25.26 45.04
N ASN A 56 -7.51 23.93 45.02
CA ASN A 56 -8.74 23.12 44.99
C ASN A 56 -9.36 22.89 46.39
N GLY A 57 -8.79 23.46 47.46
CA GLY A 57 -9.32 23.34 48.83
C GLY A 57 -9.28 21.92 49.42
N ILE A 58 -8.47 21.02 48.87
CA ILE A 58 -8.34 19.62 49.26
C ILE A 58 -7.60 19.49 50.61
N LYS A 59 -6.50 20.24 50.76
CA LYS A 59 -5.59 20.14 51.92
C LYS A 59 -4.75 21.40 52.08
N GLY A 60 -4.51 21.81 53.33
CA GLY A 60 -3.77 23.04 53.68
C GLY A 60 -4.66 24.29 53.71
N GLU A 61 -4.04 25.46 53.97
CA GLU A 61 -4.73 26.74 53.93
C GLU A 61 -5.09 27.12 52.48
N PRO A 62 -6.37 27.38 52.15
CA PRO A 62 -6.82 27.56 50.78
C PRO A 62 -6.12 28.71 50.03
N ILE A 63 -5.72 28.44 48.79
CA ILE A 63 -5.20 29.45 47.87
C ILE A 63 -6.38 30.02 47.07
N PRO A 64 -6.55 31.34 46.95
CA PRO A 64 -7.62 31.90 46.14
C PRO A 64 -7.38 31.63 44.64
N LEU A 65 -8.44 31.35 43.90
CA LEU A 65 -8.40 31.08 42.45
C LEU A 65 -7.90 32.25 41.59
N SER A 66 -7.72 33.44 42.18
CA SER A 66 -7.09 34.61 41.55
C SER A 66 -5.61 34.81 41.93
N ALA A 67 -4.99 33.80 42.53
CA ALA A 67 -3.56 33.79 42.85
C ALA A 67 -2.71 33.50 41.62
N ASP A 68 -1.66 34.30 41.44
CA ASP A 68 -0.65 34.08 40.40
C ASP A 68 0.36 33.00 40.85
N ALA A 69 0.85 32.22 39.90
CA ALA A 69 1.87 31.19 40.09
C ALA A 69 2.90 31.22 38.96
N LEU A 70 4.15 30.88 39.28
CA LEU A 70 5.29 30.86 38.38
C LEU A 70 6.02 29.52 38.51
N LEU A 71 6.19 28.79 37.42
CA LEU A 71 7.16 27.69 37.35
C LEU A 71 8.57 28.27 37.26
N THR A 72 9.49 27.75 38.08
CA THR A 72 10.93 28.10 38.04
C THR A 72 11.82 26.91 37.66
N ALA A 73 11.21 25.73 37.43
CA ALA A 73 11.87 24.52 36.97
C ALA A 73 10.91 23.67 36.12
N ASP A 74 11.44 22.66 35.43
CA ASP A 74 10.57 21.64 34.82
C ASP A 74 10.12 20.67 35.90
N ILE A 75 8.86 20.25 35.85
CA ILE A 75 8.23 19.44 36.88
C ILE A 75 7.90 18.06 36.33
N ASP A 76 8.47 17.02 36.92
CA ASP A 76 8.06 15.64 36.71
C ASP A 76 7.19 15.17 37.88
N LEU A 77 5.96 14.79 37.58
CA LEU A 77 4.98 14.29 38.55
C LEU A 77 4.95 12.76 38.64
N ALA A 78 5.71 12.05 37.80
CA ALA A 78 5.80 10.59 37.88
C ALA A 78 6.53 10.14 39.15
N ASP A 79 6.14 8.98 39.70
CA ASP A 79 6.88 8.38 40.80
C ASP A 79 8.22 7.77 40.33
N ALA A 80 9.07 7.36 41.28
CA ALA A 80 10.39 6.79 40.98
C ALA A 80 10.36 5.46 40.18
N ASN A 81 9.18 4.88 39.94
CA ASN A 81 8.98 3.70 39.08
C ASN A 81 8.37 4.08 37.71
N GLY A 82 8.21 5.38 37.41
CA GLY A 82 7.59 5.89 36.19
C GLY A 82 6.07 5.84 36.20
N LYS A 83 5.42 5.62 37.35
CA LYS A 83 3.95 5.65 37.43
C LYS A 83 3.46 7.10 37.38
N LEU A 84 2.57 7.39 36.44
CA LEU A 84 1.94 8.71 36.30
C LEU A 84 1.08 9.07 37.53
N MET A 85 1.07 10.36 37.88
CA MET A 85 0.17 10.92 38.89
C MET A 85 -1.26 11.03 38.35
N ASP A 86 -2.26 10.51 39.08
CA ASP A 86 -3.69 10.82 38.85
C ASP A 86 -3.91 12.29 39.21
N TRP A 87 -3.97 13.15 38.19
CA TRP A 87 -4.02 14.60 38.36
C TRP A 87 -5.45 15.08 38.50
N THR A 88 -5.75 15.71 39.64
CA THR A 88 -6.96 16.53 39.78
C THR A 88 -6.73 17.86 39.09
N PRO A 89 -7.53 18.26 38.08
CA PRO A 89 -7.42 19.55 37.41
C PRO A 89 -7.43 20.73 38.40
N ILE A 90 -6.61 21.76 38.16
CA ILE A 90 -6.71 23.03 38.89
C ILE A 90 -8.07 23.66 38.57
N SER A 91 -8.74 24.27 39.55
CA SER A 91 -10.07 24.90 39.38
C SER A 91 -11.17 23.88 39.03
N GLY A 92 -11.33 22.85 39.87
CA GLY A 92 -12.13 21.64 39.61
C GLY A 92 -13.66 21.76 39.48
N ASP A 93 -14.23 22.96 39.33
CA ASP A 93 -15.68 23.18 39.12
C ASP A 93 -15.98 24.45 38.29
N TYR A 94 -17.08 24.44 37.53
CA TYR A 94 -17.48 25.47 36.56
C TYR A 94 -17.76 26.84 37.19
N ASP A 95 -18.37 26.87 38.38
CA ASP A 95 -18.62 28.12 39.12
C ASP A 95 -17.36 28.76 39.74
N THR A 96 -16.21 28.08 39.62
CA THR A 96 -14.96 28.40 40.31
C THR A 96 -13.75 28.58 39.37
N PRO A 97 -13.84 29.36 38.27
CA PRO A 97 -12.73 29.51 37.31
C PRO A 97 -11.42 29.95 37.97
N TYR A 98 -10.32 29.42 37.45
CA TYR A 98 -9.01 30.02 37.65
C TYR A 98 -8.96 31.39 36.96
N THR A 99 -8.63 32.42 37.74
CA THR A 99 -8.64 33.85 37.36
C THR A 99 -7.31 34.55 37.64
N GLY A 100 -6.31 33.82 38.12
CA GLY A 100 -4.93 34.29 38.25
C GLY A 100 -4.12 34.06 36.96
N THR A 101 -2.84 34.39 37.04
CA THR A 101 -1.83 34.11 36.01
C THR A 101 -1.02 32.89 36.42
N PHE A 102 -1.10 31.80 35.65
CA PHE A 102 -0.15 30.69 35.75
C PHE A 102 0.88 30.83 34.64
N ASP A 103 2.08 31.25 35.03
CA ASP A 103 3.20 31.44 34.12
C ASP A 103 4.11 30.21 34.17
N GLY A 104 4.10 29.43 33.08
CA GLY A 104 5.04 28.33 32.89
C GLY A 104 6.45 28.82 32.57
N ALA A 105 6.64 30.08 32.17
CA ALA A 105 7.95 30.68 31.85
C ALA A 105 8.83 29.94 30.80
N GLY A 106 8.26 28.97 30.08
CA GLY A 106 8.95 28.07 29.14
C GLY A 106 9.18 26.65 29.68
N HIS A 107 8.82 26.38 30.94
CA HIS A 107 8.98 25.09 31.60
C HIS A 107 7.91 24.06 31.20
N SER A 108 8.27 22.79 31.37
CA SER A 108 7.38 21.66 31.17
C SER A 108 6.82 21.08 32.47
N VAL A 109 5.58 20.60 32.41
CA VAL A 109 4.99 19.71 33.42
C VAL A 109 4.65 18.39 32.75
N LYS A 110 5.21 17.29 33.27
CA LYS A 110 5.07 15.93 32.71
C LYS A 110 4.76 14.91 33.80
N GLY A 111 4.54 13.66 33.41
CA GLY A 111 4.40 12.55 34.36
C GLY A 111 3.04 12.45 35.04
N TYR A 112 1.99 13.00 34.42
CA TYR A 112 0.62 13.00 34.94
C TYR A 112 -0.39 12.39 33.97
N GLU A 113 -1.52 11.91 34.50
CA GLU A 113 -2.66 11.42 33.73
C GLU A 113 -3.99 11.89 34.33
N ILE A 114 -4.96 12.18 33.46
CA ILE A 114 -6.34 12.53 33.80
C ILE A 114 -7.27 11.53 33.10
N THR A 115 -7.94 10.67 33.86
CA THR A 115 -8.81 9.60 33.32
C THR A 115 -10.31 9.89 33.46
N LYS A 116 -10.65 10.97 34.17
CA LYS A 116 -12.00 11.34 34.57
C LYS A 116 -12.20 12.86 34.52
N THR A 117 -13.42 13.31 34.24
CA THR A 117 -13.80 14.72 34.33
C THR A 117 -14.00 15.16 35.79
N VAL A 118 -13.97 16.47 36.01
CA VAL A 118 -14.44 17.14 37.24
C VAL A 118 -15.56 18.13 36.91
N GLY A 119 -16.39 18.46 37.91
CA GLY A 119 -17.58 19.30 37.73
C GLY A 119 -18.52 18.79 36.62
N ASP A 120 -19.03 19.73 35.83
CA ASP A 120 -19.93 19.49 34.69
C ASP A 120 -19.23 18.97 33.41
N GLY A 121 -18.23 18.09 33.57
CA GLY A 121 -17.63 17.35 32.47
C GLY A 121 -16.34 17.94 31.88
N HIS A 122 -15.58 18.71 32.66
CA HIS A 122 -14.34 19.34 32.19
C HIS A 122 -13.10 18.56 32.61
N ALA A 123 -12.09 18.49 31.73
CA ALA A 123 -10.81 17.83 31.99
C ALA A 123 -9.64 18.52 31.28
N GLY A 124 -8.54 18.67 32.01
CA GLY A 124 -7.29 19.24 31.52
C GLY A 124 -6.38 19.58 32.70
N PHE A 125 -5.16 20.07 32.44
CA PHE A 125 -4.29 20.50 33.54
C PHE A 125 -4.98 21.53 34.45
N PHE A 126 -5.73 22.44 33.82
CA PHE A 126 -6.84 23.22 34.40
C PHE A 126 -8.19 22.61 33.98
N CYS A 127 -9.19 22.67 34.86
CA CYS A 127 -10.57 22.36 34.49
C CYS A 127 -11.20 23.55 33.76
N TYR A 128 -11.16 24.74 34.37
CA TYR A 128 -11.69 25.97 33.78
C TYR A 128 -10.78 27.19 34.01
N ILE A 129 -10.33 27.81 32.93
CA ILE A 129 -9.69 29.13 32.93
C ILE A 129 -10.75 30.15 32.47
N GLY A 130 -11.10 31.13 33.28
CA GLY A 130 -12.24 32.02 32.99
C GLY A 130 -12.13 33.42 33.56
N GLU A 131 -13.23 34.18 33.51
CA GLU A 131 -13.32 35.53 34.06
C GLU A 131 -14.27 35.59 35.26
N LYS A 132 -13.84 36.23 36.35
CA LYS A 132 -14.67 36.52 37.54
C LYS A 132 -14.25 37.83 38.17
N ASP A 133 -15.21 38.63 38.62
CA ASP A 133 -14.98 39.93 39.27
C ASP A 133 -14.07 40.90 38.47
N GLY A 134 -14.12 40.81 37.13
CA GLY A 134 -13.28 41.60 36.22
C GLY A 134 -11.81 41.17 36.14
N LYS A 135 -11.45 40.03 36.73
CA LYS A 135 -10.16 39.36 36.54
C LYS A 135 -10.32 38.17 35.59
N LYS A 136 -9.56 38.18 34.51
CA LYS A 136 -9.52 37.13 33.50
C LYS A 136 -8.29 36.24 33.70
N GLY A 137 -8.50 34.94 33.83
CA GLY A 137 -7.42 33.96 34.01
C GLY A 137 -6.51 33.89 32.79
N VAL A 138 -5.21 33.72 33.05
CA VAL A 138 -4.17 33.61 32.04
C VAL A 138 -3.32 32.38 32.34
N VAL A 139 -3.13 31.53 31.34
CA VAL A 139 -2.12 30.46 31.39
C VAL A 139 -1.16 30.68 30.23
N ARG A 140 0.14 30.82 30.53
CA ARG A 140 1.12 31.16 29.51
C ARG A 140 2.43 30.39 29.61
N GLY A 141 3.12 30.23 28.49
CA GLY A 141 4.49 29.70 28.46
C GLY A 141 4.64 28.28 29.02
N LEU A 142 3.55 27.51 29.09
CA LEU A 142 3.50 26.20 29.74
C LEU A 142 3.58 25.09 28.68
N THR A 143 4.51 24.15 28.86
CA THR A 143 4.51 22.88 28.11
C THR A 143 3.89 21.77 28.95
N VAL A 144 2.93 21.02 28.41
CA VAL A 144 2.29 19.87 29.07
C VAL A 144 2.55 18.56 28.35
N GLU A 145 3.05 17.56 29.09
CA GLU A 145 3.48 16.24 28.57
C GLU A 145 2.89 15.10 29.46
N GLY A 146 1.57 15.10 29.62
CA GLY A 146 0.81 14.07 30.34
C GLY A 146 -0.16 13.29 29.44
N GLY A 147 -1.17 12.67 30.05
CA GLY A 147 -2.31 12.07 29.35
C GLY A 147 -3.64 12.65 29.80
N VAL A 148 -4.57 12.87 28.88
CA VAL A 148 -5.97 13.22 29.15
C VAL A 148 -6.84 12.17 28.45
N ASN A 149 -6.99 11.01 29.11
CA ASN A 149 -7.56 9.78 28.57
C ASN A 149 -8.93 9.52 29.22
N ILE A 150 -9.95 10.30 28.82
CA ILE A 150 -11.26 10.29 29.45
C ILE A 150 -12.08 9.08 28.99
N THR A 151 -12.20 8.08 29.86
CA THR A 151 -13.06 6.90 29.68
C THR A 151 -14.26 6.89 30.63
N SER A 152 -14.39 7.90 31.50
CA SER A 152 -15.50 8.07 32.43
C SER A 152 -15.73 9.55 32.69
N ALA A 153 -16.97 10.02 32.52
CA ALA A 153 -17.33 11.42 32.67
C ALA A 153 -18.72 11.57 33.32
N THR A 154 -18.99 12.78 33.81
CA THR A 154 -20.26 13.18 34.42
C THR A 154 -20.94 14.27 33.60
N GLY A 155 -22.27 14.31 33.60
CA GLY A 155 -23.06 15.28 32.82
C GLY A 155 -23.46 14.75 31.45
N THR A 156 -23.58 15.64 30.46
CA THR A 156 -23.95 15.32 29.07
C THR A 156 -22.87 15.68 28.04
N THR A 157 -21.82 16.37 28.48
CA THR A 157 -20.75 16.91 27.62
C THR A 157 -19.40 16.62 28.26
N VAL A 158 -18.42 16.19 27.47
CA VAL A 158 -17.01 16.15 27.86
C VAL A 158 -16.28 17.30 27.18
N ASN A 159 -15.55 18.09 27.96
CA ASN A 159 -14.63 19.10 27.47
C ASN A 159 -13.22 18.73 27.93
N ALA A 160 -12.47 18.03 27.08
CA ALA A 160 -11.12 17.58 27.37
C ALA A 160 -10.08 18.32 26.52
N GLY A 161 -9.10 18.94 27.18
CA GLY A 161 -7.91 19.46 26.51
C GLY A 161 -6.69 19.39 27.41
N ALA A 162 -5.50 19.38 26.81
CA ALA A 162 -4.27 19.15 27.57
C ALA A 162 -4.01 20.25 28.62
N VAL A 163 -4.20 21.52 28.23
CA VAL A 163 -4.04 22.68 29.12
C VAL A 163 -5.34 22.94 29.88
N ALA A 164 -6.49 22.95 29.20
CA ALA A 164 -7.77 23.29 29.82
C ALA A 164 -8.93 22.41 29.35
N GLY A 165 -9.88 22.11 30.24
CA GLY A 165 -11.19 21.62 29.80
C GLY A 165 -11.97 22.72 29.08
N LEU A 166 -12.23 23.82 29.80
CA LEU A 166 -12.90 25.01 29.29
C LEU A 166 -11.99 26.25 29.36
N ASN A 167 -12.02 27.08 28.32
CA ASN A 167 -11.34 28.37 28.28
C ASN A 167 -12.29 29.51 27.92
N ASP A 168 -12.54 30.39 28.89
CA ASP A 168 -13.08 31.75 28.70
C ASP A 168 -12.00 32.82 28.97
N GLY A 169 -10.86 32.40 29.54
CA GLY A 169 -9.65 33.18 29.79
C GLY A 169 -8.74 33.35 28.57
N THR A 170 -7.43 33.41 28.82
CA THR A 170 -6.37 33.48 27.81
C THR A 170 -5.39 32.32 27.98
N ILE A 171 -5.16 31.56 26.92
CA ILE A 171 -4.06 30.59 26.82
C ILE A 171 -3.08 31.10 25.77
N GLU A 172 -1.83 31.37 26.14
CA GLU A 172 -0.83 31.94 25.22
C GLU A 172 0.54 31.24 25.29
N ASP A 173 1.22 31.06 24.15
CA ASP A 173 2.59 30.48 24.11
C ASP A 173 2.70 29.11 24.83
N CYS A 174 1.61 28.34 24.86
CA CYS A 174 1.53 27.03 25.50
C CYS A 174 1.72 25.91 24.48
N ARG A 175 2.35 24.81 24.91
CA ARG A 175 2.60 23.62 24.08
C ARG A 175 2.01 22.38 24.73
N SER A 176 1.43 21.52 23.91
CA SER A 176 0.99 20.18 24.32
C SER A 176 1.74 19.11 23.54
N ALA A 177 2.34 18.16 24.25
CA ALA A 177 2.68 16.84 23.72
C ALA A 177 1.76 15.74 24.28
N ALA A 178 0.75 16.12 25.07
CA ALA A 178 -0.13 15.20 25.77
C ALA A 178 -1.09 14.49 24.82
N ALA A 179 -1.35 13.21 25.06
CA ALA A 179 -2.43 12.50 24.39
C ALA A 179 -3.79 12.98 24.94
N VAL A 180 -4.66 13.50 24.08
CA VAL A 180 -6.03 13.93 24.46
C VAL A 180 -7.02 13.00 23.78
N ILE A 181 -7.51 12.01 24.52
CA ILE A 181 -8.39 10.95 24.04
C ILE A 181 -9.67 10.98 24.87
N VAL A 182 -10.79 11.32 24.24
CA VAL A 182 -12.13 11.18 24.83
C VAL A 182 -12.78 9.94 24.23
N SER A 183 -13.22 9.01 25.07
CA SER A 183 -13.89 7.78 24.66
C SER A 183 -15.08 7.50 25.60
N THR A 184 -16.19 8.22 25.39
CA THR A 184 -17.40 8.12 26.24
C THR A 184 -18.69 8.04 25.43
N ASP A 185 -19.74 7.52 26.06
CA ASP A 185 -21.11 7.41 25.55
C ASP A 185 -21.96 8.67 25.81
N LEU A 186 -21.35 9.80 26.19
CA LEU A 186 -22.07 11.06 26.38
C LEU A 186 -22.42 11.74 25.05
N TYR A 187 -23.48 12.57 25.07
CA TYR A 187 -24.03 13.25 23.89
C TYR A 187 -23.01 14.14 23.15
N PHE A 188 -22.07 14.76 23.86
CA PHE A 188 -21.08 15.65 23.27
C PHE A 188 -19.67 15.33 23.80
N ASN A 189 -18.76 14.93 22.90
CA ASN A 189 -17.37 14.60 23.23
C ASN A 189 -16.42 15.61 22.57
N HIS A 190 -15.96 16.62 23.30
CA HIS A 190 -15.00 17.62 22.80
C HIS A 190 -13.57 17.25 23.24
N ALA A 191 -12.72 16.94 22.27
CA ALA A 191 -11.29 16.68 22.46
C ALA A 191 -10.47 17.73 21.69
N GLY A 192 -9.59 18.44 22.40
CA GLY A 192 -8.71 19.44 21.79
C GLY A 192 -7.29 19.39 22.30
N GLY A 193 -6.31 19.54 21.41
CA GLY A 193 -4.88 19.44 21.77
C GLY A 193 -4.42 20.45 22.83
N ILE A 194 -5.10 21.60 22.95
CA ILE A 194 -4.86 22.63 23.97
C ILE A 194 -6.06 22.74 24.92
N ALA A 195 -7.27 22.92 24.38
CA ALA A 195 -8.49 23.10 25.17
C ALA A 195 -9.66 22.23 24.66
N GLY A 196 -10.53 21.72 25.54
CA GLY A 196 -11.75 21.03 25.09
C GLY A 196 -12.70 21.98 24.35
N GLN A 197 -13.01 23.10 24.99
CA GLN A 197 -13.82 24.18 24.42
C GLN A 197 -13.24 25.56 24.72
N ASN A 198 -13.22 26.42 23.70
CA ASN A 198 -12.92 27.85 23.81
C ASN A 198 -14.24 28.62 23.66
N THR A 199 -14.66 29.36 24.69
CA THR A 199 -15.94 30.12 24.70
C THR A 199 -15.83 31.41 23.86
N LEU A 200 -16.92 32.19 23.78
CA LEU A 200 -16.97 33.46 23.05
C LEU A 200 -15.92 34.49 23.51
N SER A 201 -15.61 34.55 24.81
CA SER A 201 -14.60 35.46 25.36
C SER A 201 -13.19 34.87 25.31
N GLY A 202 -13.08 33.55 25.15
CA GLY A 202 -11.83 32.81 25.23
C GLY A 202 -10.85 33.12 24.10
N THR A 203 -9.58 33.29 24.46
CA THR A 203 -8.47 33.48 23.51
C THR A 203 -7.47 32.34 23.65
N ILE A 204 -7.10 31.72 22.52
CA ILE A 204 -5.97 30.79 22.42
C ILE A 204 -5.01 31.34 21.38
N THR A 205 -3.77 31.65 21.76
CA THR A 205 -2.80 32.31 20.86
C THR A 205 -1.39 31.73 20.93
N SER A 206 -0.73 31.62 19.76
CA SER A 206 0.67 31.15 19.68
C SER A 206 0.90 29.77 20.31
N CYS A 207 -0.15 28.94 20.35
CA CYS A 207 -0.13 27.63 20.98
C CYS A 207 0.13 26.51 19.96
N LEU A 208 0.72 25.43 20.43
CA LEU A 208 1.21 24.34 19.60
C LEU A 208 0.80 22.99 20.18
N ASN A 209 0.18 22.14 19.38
CA ASN A 209 -0.07 20.75 19.72
C ASN A 209 0.79 19.80 18.88
N ASP A 210 1.54 18.92 19.53
CA ASP A 210 2.23 17.76 18.95
C ASP A 210 1.56 16.42 19.36
N GLY A 211 0.74 16.45 20.41
CA GLY A 211 0.05 15.27 20.95
C GLY A 211 -1.06 14.75 20.04
N PRO A 212 -1.39 13.44 20.09
CA PRO A 212 -2.53 12.88 19.38
C PRO A 212 -3.84 13.36 20.02
N VAL A 213 -4.85 13.64 19.20
CA VAL A 213 -6.19 14.10 19.65
C VAL A 213 -7.27 13.21 19.04
N ALA A 214 -8.11 12.61 19.90
CA ALA A 214 -9.18 11.73 19.48
C ALA A 214 -10.48 11.96 20.27
N ALA A 215 -11.62 11.98 19.58
CA ALA A 215 -12.95 11.93 20.16
C ALA A 215 -13.70 10.69 19.63
N LYS A 216 -14.08 9.78 20.53
CA LYS A 216 -14.73 8.52 20.21
C LYS A 216 -16.02 8.36 21.01
N GLY A 217 -17.05 7.88 20.31
CA GLY A 217 -18.38 7.67 20.85
C GLY A 217 -18.85 6.22 20.94
N ASP A 218 -20.17 6.07 21.01
CA ASP A 218 -20.96 4.84 21.15
C ASP A 218 -21.51 4.27 19.82
N GLY A 219 -21.41 5.03 18.73
CA GLY A 219 -22.01 4.73 17.43
C GLY A 219 -23.53 4.91 17.38
N GLN A 220 -24.15 5.57 18.37
CA GLN A 220 -25.62 5.70 18.47
C GLN A 220 -26.12 7.13 18.72
N SER A 221 -25.54 7.85 19.68
CA SER A 221 -26.13 9.10 20.20
C SER A 221 -25.13 10.22 20.51
N SER A 222 -23.85 9.91 20.35
CA SER A 222 -22.72 10.80 20.64
C SER A 222 -22.28 11.65 19.45
N SER A 223 -22.08 12.94 19.68
CA SER A 223 -21.48 13.89 18.73
C SER A 223 -20.02 14.14 19.12
N ASN A 224 -19.09 13.75 18.25
CA ASN A 224 -17.65 13.71 18.54
C ASN A 224 -16.90 14.83 17.81
N TYR A 225 -16.13 15.61 18.57
CA TYR A 225 -15.45 16.82 18.12
C TYR A 225 -13.95 16.73 18.44
N ALA A 226 -13.16 16.33 17.45
CA ALA A 226 -11.71 16.25 17.58
C ALA A 226 -11.04 17.43 16.84
N GLY A 227 -10.36 18.31 17.58
CA GLY A 227 -9.63 19.44 17.02
C GLY A 227 -8.17 19.49 17.43
N GLY A 228 -7.26 19.71 16.49
CA GLY A 228 -5.82 19.71 16.79
C GLY A 228 -5.41 20.77 17.82
N ILE A 229 -6.17 21.85 17.98
CA ILE A 229 -6.03 22.85 19.06
C ILE A 229 -7.22 22.82 20.02
N VAL A 230 -8.46 22.80 19.49
CA VAL A 230 -9.69 22.87 20.31
C VAL A 230 -10.82 22.05 19.72
N GLY A 231 -11.62 21.37 20.56
CA GLY A 231 -12.84 20.69 20.09
C GLY A 231 -13.84 21.69 19.50
N ILE A 232 -14.34 22.62 20.32
CA ILE A 232 -15.27 23.68 19.88
C ILE A 232 -14.69 25.09 20.15
N ASN A 233 -14.79 25.97 19.15
CA ASN A 233 -14.37 27.37 19.24
C ASN A 233 -15.53 28.37 19.05
N GLY A 234 -15.89 29.11 20.10
CA GLY A 234 -16.69 30.34 20.01
C GLY A 234 -15.86 31.62 19.96
N GLY A 235 -14.61 31.59 20.45
CA GLY A 235 -13.76 32.76 20.65
C GLY A 235 -12.72 32.95 19.56
N THR A 236 -11.52 33.37 19.95
CA THR A 236 -10.41 33.63 19.02
C THR A 236 -9.30 32.61 19.15
N ILE A 237 -9.01 31.89 18.06
CA ILE A 237 -7.77 31.13 17.87
C ILE A 237 -6.87 31.90 16.92
N TYR A 238 -5.62 32.14 17.32
CA TYR A 238 -4.72 32.99 16.57
C TYR A 238 -3.25 32.51 16.61
N ASN A 239 -2.60 32.37 15.46
CA ASN A 239 -1.20 31.90 15.37
C ASN A 239 -0.96 30.51 16.01
N CYS A 240 -1.91 29.58 15.91
CA CYS A 240 -1.78 28.25 16.50
C CYS A 240 -1.47 27.16 15.45
N ALA A 241 -0.74 26.10 15.85
CA ALA A 241 -0.41 25.00 14.94
C ALA A 241 -0.65 23.61 15.55
N SER A 242 -1.13 22.68 14.73
CA SER A 242 -1.16 21.25 15.05
C SER A 242 -0.16 20.47 14.21
N ARG A 243 0.68 19.70 14.90
CA ARG A 243 1.63 18.72 14.37
C ARG A 243 1.37 17.34 14.98
N ALA A 244 0.11 17.06 15.34
CA ALA A 244 -0.31 15.83 15.99
C ALA A 244 0.35 14.60 15.34
N THR A 245 1.05 13.81 16.16
CA THR A 245 1.83 12.63 15.74
C THR A 245 0.97 11.51 15.15
N ALA A 246 -0.32 11.47 15.53
CA ALA A 246 -1.37 10.71 14.87
C ALA A 246 -2.43 11.66 14.29
N PRO A 247 -3.23 11.24 13.31
CA PRO A 247 -4.33 12.05 12.79
C PRO A 247 -5.27 12.52 13.92
N THR A 248 -5.68 13.79 13.87
CA THR A 248 -6.78 14.27 14.71
C THR A 248 -8.06 13.55 14.27
N SER A 249 -8.65 12.75 15.17
CA SER A 249 -9.64 11.74 14.78
C SER A 249 -10.96 11.83 15.53
N ALA A 250 -12.09 11.95 14.81
CA ALA A 250 -13.42 11.73 15.36
C ALA A 250 -13.99 10.40 14.86
N SER A 251 -14.59 9.59 15.73
CA SER A 251 -15.01 8.22 15.37
C SER A 251 -16.18 7.70 16.18
N ASP A 252 -16.95 6.77 15.59
CA ASP A 252 -18.05 6.06 16.25
C ASP A 252 -19.06 7.02 16.93
N GLY A 253 -19.46 8.09 16.25
CA GLY A 253 -20.53 9.00 16.69
C GLY A 253 -21.67 9.11 15.69
N GLU A 254 -22.85 9.50 16.17
CA GLU A 254 -23.99 9.94 15.34
C GLU A 254 -23.60 11.15 14.48
N GLN A 255 -22.72 12.01 15.00
CA GLN A 255 -22.09 13.09 14.25
C GLN A 255 -20.60 13.12 14.56
N ASN A 256 -19.76 13.30 13.54
CA ASN A 256 -18.31 13.36 13.72
C ASN A 256 -17.76 14.62 13.06
N PHE A 257 -16.98 15.38 13.83
CA PHE A 257 -16.36 16.64 13.46
C PHE A 257 -14.86 16.49 13.70
N ALA A 258 -14.06 16.65 12.66
CA ALA A 258 -12.61 16.58 12.75
C ALA A 258 -11.97 17.78 12.07
N GLY A 259 -11.11 18.49 12.79
CA GLY A 259 -10.43 19.68 12.29
C GLY A 259 -8.98 19.75 12.71
N GLY A 260 -8.08 20.11 11.80
CA GLY A 260 -6.66 20.26 12.12
C GLY A 260 -6.36 21.33 13.17
N ILE A 261 -7.26 22.31 13.35
CA ILE A 261 -7.21 23.32 14.40
C ILE A 261 -8.45 23.23 15.29
N ALA A 262 -9.65 23.32 14.71
CA ALA A 262 -10.92 23.28 15.45
C ALA A 262 -11.90 22.28 14.84
N ALA A 263 -12.49 21.38 15.63
CA ALA A 263 -13.54 20.50 15.09
C ALA A 263 -14.78 21.31 14.64
N GLN A 264 -15.18 22.28 15.45
CA GLN A 264 -16.22 23.26 15.11
C GLN A 264 -15.79 24.69 15.47
N SER A 265 -16.15 25.67 14.64
CA SER A 265 -15.98 27.10 14.97
C SER A 265 -17.23 27.94 14.68
N SER A 266 -17.70 28.69 15.67
CA SER A 266 -18.52 29.89 15.48
C SER A 266 -17.72 31.19 15.68
N GLY A 267 -16.50 31.08 16.20
CA GLY A 267 -15.57 32.20 16.39
C GLY A 267 -14.58 32.40 15.24
N LYS A 268 -13.46 33.04 15.58
CA LYS A 268 -12.36 33.43 14.67
C LYS A 268 -11.22 32.42 14.72
N VAL A 269 -10.71 32.02 13.56
CA VAL A 269 -9.53 31.15 13.40
C VAL A 269 -8.57 31.80 12.40
N TYR A 270 -7.46 32.36 12.89
CA TYR A 270 -6.54 33.17 12.07
C TYR A 270 -5.08 32.76 12.18
N ASN A 271 -4.35 32.82 11.07
CA ASN A 271 -2.91 32.53 10.99
C ASN A 271 -2.50 31.14 11.52
N CYS A 272 -3.37 30.14 11.35
CA CYS A 272 -3.20 28.81 11.92
C CYS A 272 -2.76 27.76 10.88
N ALA A 273 -2.01 26.76 11.35
CA ALA A 273 -1.37 25.74 10.51
C ALA A 273 -1.72 24.33 10.95
N ASN A 274 -2.26 23.50 10.05
CA ASN A 274 -2.35 22.07 10.28
C ASN A 274 -1.33 21.28 9.47
N LEU A 275 -0.52 20.51 10.17
CA LEU A 275 0.56 19.69 9.64
C LEU A 275 0.34 18.19 9.92
N GLY A 276 -0.49 17.85 10.91
CA GLY A 276 -0.93 16.48 11.20
C GLY A 276 -2.08 16.03 10.31
N GLY A 277 -2.34 14.72 10.24
CA GLY A 277 -3.52 14.20 9.54
C GLY A 277 -4.82 14.63 10.21
N VAL A 278 -5.93 14.61 9.46
CA VAL A 278 -7.29 14.75 9.99
C VAL A 278 -8.10 13.59 9.46
N SER A 279 -8.80 12.87 10.33
CA SER A 279 -9.52 11.65 9.94
C SER A 279 -10.88 11.53 10.61
N ILE A 280 -11.86 10.99 9.89
CA ILE A 280 -13.08 10.45 10.50
C ILE A 280 -13.22 8.98 10.11
N SER A 281 -13.60 8.15 11.09
CA SER A 281 -14.00 6.75 10.87
C SER A 281 -15.35 6.48 11.53
N ALA A 282 -16.38 6.17 10.75
CA ALA A 282 -17.75 5.96 11.25
C ALA A 282 -18.34 4.63 10.73
N ILE A 283 -19.17 4.01 11.58
CA ILE A 283 -19.91 2.78 11.30
C ILE A 283 -21.40 3.17 11.17
N GLU A 284 -22.02 2.85 10.04
CA GLU A 284 -23.41 3.25 9.76
C GLU A 284 -24.43 2.61 10.71
N THR A 285 -25.32 3.43 11.30
CA THR A 285 -26.42 2.96 12.15
C THR A 285 -27.79 3.55 11.84
N ASN A 286 -27.89 4.69 11.14
CA ASN A 286 -29.14 5.25 10.62
C ASN A 286 -28.92 6.30 9.50
N ASP A 287 -30.00 6.63 8.76
CA ASP A 287 -30.00 7.70 7.75
C ASP A 287 -29.74 9.07 8.40
N ASN A 288 -28.96 9.93 7.72
CA ASN A 288 -28.70 11.34 8.06
C ASN A 288 -27.69 11.62 9.20
N GLN A 289 -26.61 10.82 9.30
CA GLN A 289 -25.43 11.12 10.13
C GLN A 289 -24.37 11.95 9.38
N PRO A 290 -24.26 13.28 9.62
CA PRO A 290 -23.28 14.09 8.91
C PRO A 290 -21.87 13.95 9.48
N ASN A 291 -20.88 13.92 8.59
CA ASN A 291 -19.47 13.77 8.93
C ASN A 291 -18.67 14.92 8.30
N TYR A 292 -17.96 15.70 9.13
CA TYR A 292 -17.33 16.97 8.75
C TYR A 292 -15.83 16.95 9.01
N ALA A 293 -15.03 16.68 7.97
CA ALA A 293 -13.57 16.71 8.07
C ALA A 293 -12.98 17.89 7.28
N GLY A 294 -12.30 18.77 8.00
CA GLY A 294 -11.61 19.93 7.41
C GLY A 294 -10.16 20.02 7.82
N GLY A 295 -9.29 20.40 6.89
CA GLY A 295 -7.87 20.56 7.19
C GLY A 295 -7.56 21.61 8.26
N ILE A 296 -8.40 22.64 8.43
CA ILE A 296 -8.30 23.64 9.50
C ILE A 296 -9.50 23.54 10.44
N VAL A 297 -10.72 23.66 9.91
CA VAL A 297 -11.97 23.61 10.68
C VAL A 297 -12.88 22.50 10.15
N GLY A 298 -13.41 21.63 11.01
CA GLY A 298 -14.38 20.61 10.57
C GLY A 298 -15.68 21.22 10.07
N ASN A 299 -16.36 21.99 10.92
CA ASN A 299 -17.62 22.66 10.59
C ASN A 299 -17.67 24.12 11.09
N THR A 300 -18.29 25.02 10.34
CA THR A 300 -18.72 26.34 10.87
C THR A 300 -20.22 26.37 11.13
N SER A 301 -20.61 27.00 12.23
CA SER A 301 -22.02 27.10 12.66
C SER A 301 -22.37 28.51 13.10
N GLY A 302 -23.45 29.07 12.54
CA GLY A 302 -24.09 30.25 13.09
C GLY A 302 -24.88 29.92 14.35
N SER A 303 -24.24 29.90 15.52
CA SER A 303 -24.94 29.80 16.79
C SER A 303 -25.64 31.13 17.14
N SER A 304 -26.84 31.07 17.71
CA SER A 304 -27.61 32.25 18.11
C SER A 304 -26.97 32.96 19.31
N GLY A 305 -25.96 33.79 19.05
CA GLY A 305 -25.15 34.49 20.05
C GLY A 305 -23.65 34.53 19.72
N GLY A 306 -23.18 33.71 18.77
CA GLY A 306 -21.83 33.83 18.20
C GLY A 306 -21.76 34.93 17.14
N GLY A 307 -20.55 35.43 16.89
CA GLY A 307 -20.28 36.27 15.72
C GLY A 307 -20.40 35.49 14.41
N THR A 308 -20.21 36.18 13.28
CA THR A 308 -20.00 35.49 12.00
C THR A 308 -18.70 34.67 12.09
N PRO A 309 -18.70 33.37 11.73
CA PRO A 309 -17.47 32.57 11.75
C PRO A 309 -16.46 33.13 10.74
N GLU A 310 -15.19 33.23 11.13
CA GLU A 310 -14.12 33.77 10.29
C GLU A 310 -12.92 32.82 10.27
N ILE A 311 -12.49 32.39 9.08
CA ILE A 311 -11.31 31.55 8.86
C ILE A 311 -10.37 32.30 7.92
N GLY A 312 -9.24 32.78 8.45
CA GLY A 312 -8.37 33.72 7.74
C GLY A 312 -6.89 33.34 7.76
N SER A 313 -6.20 33.42 6.62
CA SER A 313 -4.74 33.21 6.55
C SER A 313 -4.27 31.86 7.13
N CYS A 314 -5.04 30.80 6.94
CA CYS A 314 -4.74 29.47 7.48
C CYS A 314 -4.29 28.50 6.37
N ALA A 315 -3.39 27.57 6.69
CA ALA A 315 -2.83 26.65 5.71
C ALA A 315 -2.76 25.20 6.21
N ASN A 316 -3.28 24.27 5.39
CA ASN A 316 -3.30 22.84 5.71
C ASN A 316 -2.36 22.04 4.80
N ARG A 317 -1.37 21.39 5.42
CA ARG A 317 -0.50 20.37 4.81
C ARG A 317 -0.94 18.95 5.17
N GLY A 318 -1.78 18.79 6.19
CA GLY A 318 -2.31 17.51 6.66
C GLY A 318 -3.24 16.83 5.64
N ARG A 319 -3.07 15.52 5.42
CA ARG A 319 -4.04 14.73 4.66
C ARG A 319 -5.36 14.65 5.43
N VAL A 320 -6.47 14.98 4.75
CA VAL A 320 -7.82 14.86 5.30
C VAL A 320 -8.44 13.58 4.75
N THR A 321 -8.87 12.66 5.62
CA THR A 321 -9.49 11.37 5.26
C THR A 321 -10.89 11.21 5.86
N LEU A 322 -11.79 10.65 5.07
CA LEU A 322 -13.08 10.12 5.54
C LEU A 322 -13.10 8.63 5.20
N ALA A 323 -13.32 7.79 6.19
CA ALA A 323 -13.51 6.35 6.04
C ALA A 323 -14.87 5.98 6.64
N VAL A 324 -15.88 5.81 5.79
CA VAL A 324 -17.22 5.40 6.22
C VAL A 324 -17.57 4.10 5.50
N SER A 325 -18.24 3.19 6.21
CA SER A 325 -18.54 1.85 5.70
C SER A 325 -20.04 1.52 5.77
N GLY A 326 -20.64 1.31 4.59
CA GLY A 326 -21.99 0.79 4.40
C GLY A 326 -22.53 1.07 3.00
N GLU A 327 -23.86 1.03 2.82
CA GLU A 327 -24.50 1.01 1.48
C GLU A 327 -25.24 2.31 1.10
N VAL A 328 -25.34 3.30 2.01
CA VAL A 328 -26.17 4.51 1.81
C VAL A 328 -25.34 5.73 1.39
N GLN A 329 -25.93 6.64 0.60
CA GLN A 329 -25.29 7.92 0.30
C GLN A 329 -25.23 8.81 1.55
N LEU A 330 -24.02 9.21 1.93
CA LEU A 330 -23.75 10.00 3.14
C LEU A 330 -23.57 11.49 2.83
N ASP A 331 -24.07 12.31 3.75
CA ASP A 331 -23.77 13.75 3.86
C ASP A 331 -22.36 13.93 4.49
N ALA A 332 -21.34 13.45 3.76
CA ALA A 332 -19.95 13.39 4.18
C ALA A 332 -19.12 14.49 3.49
N PHE A 333 -18.66 15.47 4.26
CA PHE A 333 -18.06 16.69 3.74
C PHE A 333 -16.57 16.76 4.09
N ARG A 334 -15.73 16.82 3.04
CA ARG A 334 -14.27 16.79 3.11
C ARG A 334 -13.69 18.02 2.43
N GLY A 335 -13.01 18.88 3.17
CA GLY A 335 -12.32 20.05 2.63
C GLY A 335 -10.89 20.21 3.12
N GLY A 336 -10.03 20.75 2.27
CA GLY A 336 -8.65 21.06 2.61
C GLY A 336 -8.49 22.18 3.64
N VAL A 337 -9.50 23.04 3.79
CA VAL A 337 -9.56 24.12 4.78
C VAL A 337 -10.76 23.92 5.70
N LEU A 338 -11.97 23.84 5.14
CA LEU A 338 -13.23 23.71 5.88
C LEU A 338 -14.01 22.47 5.41
N GLY A 339 -14.49 21.61 6.31
CA GLY A 339 -15.37 20.51 5.96
C GLY A 339 -16.72 21.01 5.42
N LYS A 340 -17.51 21.70 6.24
CA LYS A 340 -18.77 22.36 5.80
C LYS A 340 -18.98 23.72 6.46
N ASP A 341 -19.53 24.68 5.71
CA ASP A 341 -20.22 25.82 6.31
C ASP A 341 -21.71 25.53 6.45
N THR A 342 -22.14 25.20 7.67
CA THR A 342 -23.55 24.97 8.00
C THR A 342 -24.29 26.28 8.26
N GLY A 343 -23.58 27.38 8.56
CA GLY A 343 -24.17 28.71 8.73
C GLY A 343 -24.51 29.41 7.41
N GLY A 344 -23.81 29.07 6.33
CA GLY A 344 -23.94 29.73 5.02
C GLY A 344 -23.49 31.19 5.01
N ASN A 345 -22.75 31.59 6.04
CA ASN A 345 -22.31 32.96 6.29
C ASN A 345 -20.84 33.05 6.73
N ALA A 346 -20.10 31.94 6.79
CA ALA A 346 -18.72 31.97 7.22
C ALA A 346 -17.84 32.74 6.22
N THR A 347 -17.01 33.64 6.75
CA THR A 347 -16.02 34.38 5.96
C THR A 347 -14.75 33.55 5.90
N ILE A 348 -14.46 32.98 4.73
CA ILE A 348 -13.20 32.29 4.45
C ILE A 348 -12.37 33.20 3.56
N GLU A 349 -11.17 33.54 4.00
CA GLU A 349 -10.26 34.44 3.28
C GLU A 349 -8.82 33.96 3.39
N ASN A 350 -8.05 34.12 2.30
CA ASN A 350 -6.60 33.94 2.34
C ASN A 350 -6.15 32.54 2.84
N CYS A 351 -6.93 31.49 2.61
CA CYS A 351 -6.65 30.14 3.15
C CYS A 351 -6.18 29.17 2.06
N ALA A 352 -5.32 28.20 2.42
CA ALA A 352 -4.72 27.27 1.46
C ALA A 352 -4.69 25.81 1.93
N TRP A 353 -4.59 24.89 0.97
CA TRP A 353 -4.38 23.47 1.24
C TRP A 353 -3.43 22.82 0.22
N LEU A 354 -2.73 21.77 0.66
CA LEU A 354 -1.75 21.07 -0.16
C LEU A 354 -2.46 20.14 -1.15
N GLU A 355 -2.00 20.15 -2.40
CA GLU A 355 -2.48 19.25 -3.45
C GLU A 355 -2.39 17.77 -3.02
N GLY A 356 -3.47 17.02 -3.25
CA GLY A 356 -3.58 15.61 -2.84
C GLY A 356 -4.00 15.37 -1.39
N THR A 357 -4.12 16.40 -0.53
CA THR A 357 -4.67 16.25 0.83
C THR A 357 -6.20 16.19 0.85
N ALA A 358 -6.84 16.98 0.00
CA ALA A 358 -8.28 17.06 -0.25
C ALA A 358 -8.56 17.51 -1.69
N GLU A 359 -9.75 17.19 -2.21
CA GLU A 359 -10.17 17.52 -3.58
C GLU A 359 -10.56 19.00 -3.74
N HIS A 360 -11.21 19.56 -2.70
CA HIS A 360 -11.66 20.95 -2.65
C HIS A 360 -11.19 21.61 -1.35
N GLY A 361 -11.07 22.94 -1.33
CA GLY A 361 -10.72 23.69 -0.12
C GLY A 361 -11.86 23.74 0.89
N VAL A 362 -13.10 23.83 0.41
CA VAL A 362 -14.33 23.74 1.21
C VAL A 362 -15.12 22.53 0.72
N GLY A 363 -15.55 21.65 1.63
CA GLY A 363 -16.29 20.44 1.26
C GLY A 363 -17.77 20.70 0.90
N SER A 364 -18.41 21.69 1.54
CA SER A 364 -19.72 22.23 1.16
C SER A 364 -20.01 23.57 1.85
N GLY A 365 -20.87 24.39 1.27
CA GLY A 365 -21.25 25.73 1.78
C GLY A 365 -20.78 26.86 0.88
N THR A 366 -20.92 28.10 1.37
CA THR A 366 -20.42 29.31 0.70
C THR A 366 -18.91 29.49 0.89
N GLY A 367 -18.24 30.18 -0.03
CA GLY A 367 -16.82 30.55 0.13
C GLY A 367 -15.79 29.63 -0.57
N THR A 368 -16.22 28.77 -1.51
CA THR A 368 -15.32 27.93 -2.34
C THR A 368 -14.19 28.72 -3.00
N ASP A 369 -14.48 29.93 -3.46
CA ASP A 369 -13.64 30.70 -4.39
C ASP A 369 -12.48 31.44 -3.69
N ASN A 370 -12.50 31.50 -2.35
CA ASN A 370 -11.51 32.21 -1.53
C ASN A 370 -10.42 31.30 -0.94
N THR A 371 -10.35 30.04 -1.37
CA THR A 371 -9.34 29.06 -0.94
C THR A 371 -8.41 28.70 -2.09
N LYS A 372 -7.10 28.55 -1.81
CA LYS A 372 -6.07 28.28 -2.82
C LYS A 372 -5.45 26.88 -2.65
N LYS A 373 -5.52 26.06 -3.69
CA LYS A 373 -4.74 24.81 -3.78
C LYS A 373 -3.27 25.14 -4.09
N LEU A 374 -2.33 24.57 -3.33
CA LEU A 374 -0.90 24.80 -3.49
C LEU A 374 -0.15 23.48 -3.69
N ASP A 375 0.97 23.52 -4.41
CA ASP A 375 1.95 22.42 -4.44
C ASP A 375 2.83 22.41 -3.16
N GLU A 376 3.69 21.40 -3.02
CA GLU A 376 4.55 21.21 -1.83
C GLU A 376 5.61 22.31 -1.65
N ASN A 377 5.99 23.04 -2.70
CA ASN A 377 6.95 24.15 -2.59
C ASN A 377 6.24 25.44 -2.19
N ALA A 378 5.13 25.78 -2.85
CA ALA A 378 4.31 26.92 -2.46
C ALA A 378 3.69 26.74 -1.06
N MET A 379 3.33 25.50 -0.68
CA MET A 379 2.84 25.21 0.66
C MET A 379 3.88 25.53 1.74
N LYS A 380 5.17 25.18 1.55
CA LYS A 380 6.24 25.50 2.52
C LYS A 380 6.34 27.01 2.80
N ASN A 381 6.12 27.84 1.78
CA ASN A 381 6.15 29.30 1.90
C ASN A 381 4.85 29.87 2.49
N ALA A 382 3.72 29.22 2.22
CA ALA A 382 2.38 29.71 2.54
C ALA A 382 1.90 29.40 3.97
N VAL A 383 2.54 28.48 4.69
CA VAL A 383 2.18 28.24 6.10
C VAL A 383 2.88 29.26 7.01
N THR A 384 2.08 30.13 7.65
CA THR A 384 2.58 31.34 8.34
C THR A 384 2.44 31.32 9.87
N THR A 385 2.36 30.15 10.51
CA THR A 385 2.41 30.11 11.99
C THR A 385 3.84 30.30 12.48
N LEU A 386 4.08 31.39 13.21
CA LEU A 386 5.34 31.62 13.91
C LEU A 386 5.36 30.90 15.25
N THR A 387 6.50 30.26 15.55
CA THR A 387 6.87 29.79 16.89
C THR A 387 8.31 30.19 17.20
N ALA A 388 8.67 30.33 18.47
CA ALA A 388 10.04 30.54 18.92
C ALA A 388 10.51 29.29 19.69
N GLN A 389 11.66 28.72 19.31
CA GLN A 389 12.18 27.51 19.98
C GLN A 389 12.36 27.72 21.49
N THR A 390 12.07 26.66 22.25
CA THR A 390 11.83 26.70 23.70
C THR A 390 12.99 26.15 24.53
N ASP A 391 14.16 25.88 23.94
CA ASP A 391 15.30 25.35 24.70
C ASP A 391 15.65 26.32 25.83
N LYS A 392 15.70 25.83 27.07
CA LYS A 392 16.12 26.62 28.25
C LYS A 392 17.47 27.26 28.00
N ARG A 393 17.55 28.59 28.10
CA ARG A 393 18.80 29.30 27.81
C ARG A 393 19.35 30.00 29.04
N ARG A 394 20.05 29.20 29.86
CA ARG A 394 21.11 29.72 30.72
C ARG A 394 22.15 30.41 29.85
N ILE A 395 22.46 31.66 30.15
CA ILE A 395 23.56 32.38 29.50
C ILE A 395 24.55 32.89 30.55
N PRO A 396 25.86 32.80 30.29
CA PRO A 396 26.83 33.26 31.26
C PRO A 396 26.80 34.80 31.36
N VAL A 397 27.03 35.33 32.56
CA VAL A 397 27.30 36.76 32.79
C VAL A 397 28.46 37.28 31.92
N ASN A 398 28.61 38.60 31.88
CA ASN A 398 29.72 39.31 31.24
C ASN A 398 29.79 39.11 29.72
N GLY A 399 28.64 39.21 29.05
CA GLY A 399 28.55 39.18 27.58
C GLY A 399 28.29 37.81 26.97
N GLY A 400 28.01 36.78 27.77
CA GLY A 400 27.41 35.55 27.28
C GLY A 400 26.14 35.84 26.48
N SER A 401 25.93 35.13 25.37
CA SER A 401 24.84 35.45 24.46
C SER A 401 24.28 34.22 23.79
N THR A 402 23.03 34.32 23.35
CA THR A 402 22.30 33.26 22.68
C THR A 402 21.30 33.83 21.68
N THR A 403 20.86 33.03 20.72
CA THR A 403 19.97 33.48 19.63
C THR A 403 18.68 32.66 19.63
N ILE A 404 17.56 33.27 20.00
CA ILE A 404 16.22 32.67 19.90
C ILE A 404 15.81 32.72 18.42
N PRO A 405 15.66 31.58 17.73
CA PRO A 405 15.19 31.55 16.36
C PRO A 405 13.66 31.62 16.33
N LEU A 406 13.13 32.37 15.36
CA LEU A 406 11.77 32.20 14.90
C LEU A 406 11.72 31.08 13.87
N ILE A 407 10.65 30.29 13.93
CA ILE A 407 10.34 29.24 12.98
C ILE A 407 8.95 29.51 12.42
N THR A 408 8.84 29.59 11.10
CA THR A 408 7.57 29.45 10.38
C THR A 408 7.31 27.96 10.20
N LEU A 409 6.27 27.39 10.82
CA LEU A 409 5.93 25.97 10.66
C LEU A 409 5.21 25.75 9.31
N PRO A 410 5.50 24.69 8.53
CA PRO A 410 6.47 23.62 8.73
C PRO A 410 7.87 23.93 8.17
N GLY A 411 8.08 25.16 7.69
CA GLY A 411 9.35 25.63 7.15
C GLY A 411 10.50 25.62 8.15
N THR A 412 11.67 25.99 7.65
CA THR A 412 12.90 25.99 8.46
C THR A 412 13.08 27.34 9.18
N PRO A 413 13.99 27.46 10.16
CA PRO A 413 14.32 28.75 10.80
C PRO A 413 14.90 29.84 9.86
N ALA A 414 14.96 29.58 8.55
CA ALA A 414 15.61 30.41 7.54
C ALA A 414 14.63 31.14 6.59
N ASP A 415 13.33 30.81 6.59
CA ASP A 415 12.34 31.38 5.66
C ASP A 415 11.84 32.77 6.11
N SER A 416 12.79 33.70 6.27
CA SER A 416 12.57 35.05 6.82
C SER A 416 11.72 35.98 5.94
N GLN A 417 11.31 35.56 4.74
CA GLN A 417 10.56 36.39 3.79
C GLN A 417 9.14 36.73 4.25
N ASN A 418 8.58 35.95 5.19
CA ASN A 418 7.25 36.15 5.74
C ASN A 418 7.23 37.12 6.95
N VAL A 419 8.37 37.45 7.55
CA VAL A 419 8.45 38.39 8.68
C VAL A 419 8.80 39.80 8.18
N ARG A 420 7.85 40.73 8.28
CA ARG A 420 8.01 42.12 7.85
C ARG A 420 8.78 42.96 8.86
N ARG A 421 8.56 42.69 10.16
CA ARG A 421 9.18 43.47 11.24
C ARG A 421 9.21 42.68 12.54
N LEU A 422 10.41 42.26 12.92
CA LEU A 422 10.70 41.70 14.24
C LEU A 422 10.99 42.81 15.26
N ARG A 423 10.44 42.68 16.45
CA ARG A 423 10.72 43.49 17.64
C ARG A 423 11.05 42.56 18.80
N ALA A 424 11.92 43.02 19.69
CA ALA A 424 12.22 42.36 20.95
C ALA A 424 12.29 43.40 22.07
N SER A 425 11.78 43.04 23.24
CA SER A 425 11.94 43.77 24.49
C SER A 425 12.32 42.80 25.60
N THR A 426 12.82 43.33 26.72
CA THR A 426 13.14 42.54 27.91
C THR A 426 12.44 43.11 29.13
N SER A 427 12.11 42.25 30.09
CA SER A 427 11.54 42.64 31.39
C SER A 427 12.56 43.23 32.37
N SER A 428 13.86 43.11 32.10
CA SER A 428 14.93 43.34 33.10
C SER A 428 16.13 44.07 32.51
N ASP A 429 16.92 44.71 33.37
CA ASP A 429 18.17 45.36 32.96
C ASP A 429 19.36 44.40 32.89
N ILE A 430 19.23 43.13 33.31
CA ILE A 430 20.34 42.17 33.33
C ILE A 430 20.71 41.60 31.96
N ILE A 431 19.82 41.70 30.96
CA ILE A 431 20.08 41.33 29.57
C ILE A 431 19.91 42.52 28.61
N THR A 432 20.38 42.33 27.38
CA THR A 432 20.05 43.15 26.22
C THR A 432 19.50 42.25 25.11
N VAL A 433 18.61 42.80 24.29
CA VAL A 433 18.00 42.09 23.16
C VAL A 433 18.18 42.89 21.89
N GLY A 434 18.45 42.21 20.78
CA GLY A 434 18.56 42.80 19.45
C GLY A 434 18.20 41.77 18.38
N THR A 435 17.65 42.22 17.26
CA THR A 435 17.27 41.32 16.16
C THR A 435 18.48 41.02 15.27
N ILE A 436 18.57 39.79 14.75
CA ILE A 436 19.50 39.39 13.68
C ILE A 436 18.63 39.09 12.45
N GLY A 437 18.57 40.05 11.52
CA GLY A 437 17.61 40.02 10.43
C GLY A 437 16.17 39.94 10.95
N ASP A 438 15.32 39.25 10.19
CA ASP A 438 13.88 39.13 10.47
C ASP A 438 13.48 37.77 11.08
N SER A 439 14.43 36.83 11.28
CA SER A 439 14.15 35.48 11.79
C SER A 439 14.80 35.12 13.12
N GLN A 440 15.60 35.99 13.74
CA GLN A 440 16.29 35.67 14.99
C GLN A 440 16.37 36.85 15.96
N VAL A 441 16.37 36.56 17.26
CA VAL A 441 16.67 37.55 18.31
C VAL A 441 17.87 37.11 19.13
N LYS A 442 18.92 37.92 19.11
CA LYS A 442 20.07 37.78 19.98
C LYS A 442 19.74 38.36 21.35
N VAL A 443 19.93 37.53 22.38
CA VAL A 443 19.93 37.91 23.79
C VAL A 443 21.38 37.92 24.26
N THR A 444 21.80 38.96 24.99
CA THR A 444 23.16 39.06 25.53
C THR A 444 23.11 39.53 26.99
N ALA A 445 23.71 38.74 27.88
CA ALA A 445 23.85 39.04 29.29
C ALA A 445 24.74 40.26 29.52
N LYS A 446 24.41 41.04 30.57
CA LYS A 446 25.28 42.06 31.13
C LYS A 446 26.10 41.48 32.30
N ASP A 447 26.38 42.30 33.29
CA ASP A 447 27.26 42.10 34.45
C ASP A 447 26.56 41.54 35.71
N LYS A 448 25.29 41.14 35.60
CA LYS A 448 24.45 40.68 36.72
C LYS A 448 23.82 39.32 36.44
N THR A 449 23.78 38.47 37.47
CA THR A 449 23.01 37.21 37.47
C THR A 449 21.52 37.44 37.77
N GLY A 450 20.68 36.45 37.46
CA GLY A 450 19.26 36.41 37.80
C GLY A 450 18.36 36.15 36.58
N ASP A 451 17.05 36.17 36.80
CA ASP A 451 16.07 35.88 35.76
C ASP A 451 15.65 37.13 34.97
N ALA A 452 15.53 36.96 33.67
CA ALA A 452 14.93 37.91 32.75
C ALA A 452 13.96 37.21 31.82
N ALA A 453 12.98 37.96 31.32
CA ALA A 453 12.16 37.54 30.21
C ALA A 453 12.54 38.32 28.95
N VAL A 454 12.44 37.65 27.80
CA VAL A 454 12.45 38.27 26.47
C VAL A 454 11.05 38.16 25.90
N ALA A 455 10.45 39.32 25.62
CA ALA A 455 9.18 39.45 24.92
C ALA A 455 9.47 39.73 23.44
N LEU A 456 8.99 38.86 22.56
CA LEU A 456 9.15 38.95 21.11
C LEU A 456 7.86 39.46 20.45
N SER A 457 7.94 40.10 19.29
CA SER A 457 6.76 40.32 18.44
C SER A 457 7.14 40.51 16.97
N ALA A 458 6.35 39.94 16.05
CA ALA A 458 6.73 39.81 14.64
C ALA A 458 5.56 40.08 13.70
N ASP A 459 5.57 41.23 13.01
CA ASP A 459 4.58 41.56 11.98
C ASP A 459 4.76 40.61 10.79
N LEU A 460 3.74 39.85 10.42
CA LEU A 460 3.77 38.85 9.34
C LEU A 460 3.12 39.34 8.02
N TYR A 461 3.59 38.77 6.90
CA TYR A 461 2.91 38.69 5.61
C TYR A 461 2.93 37.24 5.12
N ALA A 462 1.89 36.84 4.38
CA ALA A 462 1.85 35.56 3.69
C ALA A 462 2.24 35.77 2.21
N SER A 463 3.42 35.30 1.83
CA SER A 463 4.08 35.67 0.56
C SER A 463 3.42 35.11 -0.71
N ASP A 464 2.82 33.92 -0.64
CA ASP A 464 2.24 33.23 -1.80
C ASP A 464 0.73 33.47 -2.03
N PHE A 465 0.12 34.38 -1.28
CA PHE A 465 -1.27 34.80 -1.48
C PHE A 465 -1.34 36.14 -2.22
N GLU A 466 -1.95 36.15 -3.40
CA GLU A 466 -2.16 37.39 -4.15
C GLU A 466 -3.17 38.28 -3.41
N HIS A 467 -2.72 39.45 -2.90
CA HIS A 467 -3.63 40.41 -2.32
C HIS A 467 -4.55 41.05 -3.39
N PRO A 468 -5.89 40.89 -3.30
CA PRO A 468 -6.80 41.79 -4.01
C PRO A 468 -6.63 43.20 -3.46
N LYS A 469 -6.40 44.18 -4.34
CA LYS A 469 -5.92 45.54 -4.02
C LYS A 469 -6.84 46.44 -3.16
N ASN A 470 -7.95 45.93 -2.63
CA ASN A 470 -9.07 46.71 -2.09
C ASN A 470 -9.61 46.28 -0.71
N ILE A 471 -8.91 45.45 0.08
CA ILE A 471 -9.30 45.23 1.48
C ILE A 471 -8.84 46.43 2.32
N ILE A 472 -9.82 47.20 2.83
CA ILE A 472 -9.58 48.34 3.71
C ILE A 472 -9.46 47.82 5.15
N LEU A 473 -8.34 48.18 5.80
CA LEU A 473 -7.82 47.67 7.08
C LEU A 473 -7.14 46.29 6.97
N PRO A 474 -5.81 46.19 7.12
CA PRO A 474 -5.26 44.98 7.70
C PRO A 474 -5.77 44.87 9.15
N PRO A 475 -5.94 43.66 9.71
CA PRO A 475 -6.01 43.51 11.16
C PRO A 475 -4.76 44.18 11.79
N PRO A 476 -4.85 44.63 13.06
CA PRO A 476 -3.71 45.25 13.74
C PRO A 476 -2.46 44.36 13.62
N PRO A 477 -1.24 44.95 13.56
CA PRO A 477 -0.01 44.23 13.28
C PRO A 477 0.06 42.94 14.08
N LEU A 478 0.16 41.83 13.34
CA LEU A 478 0.20 40.47 13.85
C LEU A 478 1.29 40.39 14.94
N THR A 479 0.89 40.34 16.21
CA THR A 479 1.81 40.49 17.36
C THR A 479 1.85 39.16 18.11
N CYS A 480 2.71 38.25 17.65
CA CYS A 480 2.95 36.97 18.33
C CYS A 480 3.89 37.22 19.51
N SER A 481 3.34 37.28 20.73
CA SER A 481 4.11 37.51 21.96
C SER A 481 4.64 36.21 22.53
N PHE A 482 5.93 35.94 22.33
CA PHE A 482 6.63 34.86 23.04
C PHE A 482 7.30 35.45 24.28
N THR A 483 7.11 34.83 25.44
CA THR A 483 7.83 35.19 26.67
C THR A 483 8.78 34.06 27.02
N ARG A 484 10.09 34.30 26.92
CA ARG A 484 11.12 33.28 27.18
C ARG A 484 11.92 33.68 28.42
N ALA A 485 11.94 32.81 29.43
CA ALA A 485 12.85 32.94 30.55
C ALA A 485 14.31 32.77 30.10
N ILE A 486 15.16 33.64 30.62
CA ILE A 486 16.60 33.68 30.41
C ILE A 486 17.22 33.82 31.80
N GLU A 487 17.77 32.73 32.29
CA GLU A 487 18.53 32.71 33.55
C GLU A 487 19.96 33.13 33.25
N VAL A 488 20.40 34.26 33.81
CA VAL A 488 21.78 34.73 33.69
C VAL A 488 22.58 34.19 34.87
N VAL A 489 23.58 33.37 34.60
CA VAL A 489 24.33 32.61 35.61
C VAL A 489 25.84 32.89 35.54
N GLU A 490 26.57 32.59 36.61
CA GLU A 490 28.03 32.42 36.51
C GLU A 490 28.35 31.20 35.63
N PRO A 491 29.45 31.18 34.85
CA PRO A 491 29.79 30.04 33.99
C PRO A 491 29.94 28.74 34.80
N ILE A 492 29.03 27.80 34.55
CA ILE A 492 29.10 26.44 35.10
C ILE A 492 29.94 25.62 34.14
N HIS A 493 31.20 25.42 34.49
CA HIS A 493 32.14 24.62 33.69
C HIS A 493 31.83 23.13 33.78
N VAL A 494 32.09 22.42 32.69
CA VAL A 494 32.09 20.96 32.68
C VAL A 494 33.26 20.46 33.53
N THR A 495 32.97 19.51 34.41
CA THR A 495 33.93 18.86 35.31
C THR A 495 34.09 17.36 35.02
N GLY A 496 33.09 16.75 34.37
CA GLY A 496 33.12 15.38 33.89
C GLY A 496 32.30 15.20 32.61
N VAL A 497 32.51 14.08 31.93
CA VAL A 497 31.54 13.50 30.99
C VAL A 497 31.23 12.12 31.55
N GLU A 498 29.98 11.68 31.45
CA GLU A 498 29.60 10.31 31.81
C GLU A 498 28.75 9.67 30.71
N MET A 499 29.24 8.53 30.24
CA MET A 499 28.57 7.62 29.31
C MET A 499 27.40 6.94 30.05
N THR A 500 26.18 7.30 29.69
CA THR A 500 24.95 6.69 30.22
C THR A 500 24.60 5.36 29.54
N SER A 501 25.21 5.13 28.37
CA SER A 501 25.20 3.84 27.68
C SER A 501 26.28 2.87 28.20
N SER A 502 26.19 1.58 27.83
CA SER A 502 27.10 0.54 28.32
C SER A 502 28.57 0.85 28.03
N LYS A 503 29.45 0.61 29.02
CA LYS A 503 30.91 0.71 28.88
C LYS A 503 31.51 -0.28 27.88
N ASP A 504 30.86 -1.41 27.69
CA ASP A 504 31.19 -2.41 26.68
C ASP A 504 29.97 -2.65 25.78
N VAL A 505 30.14 -2.48 24.47
CA VAL A 505 29.14 -2.77 23.45
C VAL A 505 29.67 -3.87 22.54
N THR A 506 28.82 -4.86 22.22
CA THR A 506 29.15 -5.91 21.25
C THR A 506 28.21 -5.83 20.05
N LEU A 507 28.77 -5.61 18.87
CA LEU A 507 28.05 -5.61 17.58
C LEU A 507 28.34 -6.94 16.87
N LYS A 508 27.32 -7.57 16.30
CA LYS A 508 27.36 -8.93 15.75
C LYS A 508 27.41 -8.95 14.24
N GLY A 509 28.40 -8.27 13.69
CA GLY A 509 28.68 -8.30 12.27
C GLY A 509 28.90 -6.91 11.66
N PHE A 510 28.68 -6.81 10.35
CA PHE A 510 28.80 -5.58 9.57
C PHE A 510 27.48 -4.81 9.51
N GLY A 511 27.53 -3.47 9.64
CA GLY A 511 26.35 -2.61 9.56
C GLY A 511 25.44 -2.66 10.80
N ASP A 512 25.69 -3.56 11.74
CA ASP A 512 25.13 -3.53 13.09
C ASP A 512 25.42 -2.17 13.74
N THR A 513 24.42 -1.60 14.40
CA THR A 513 24.52 -0.28 15.05
C THR A 513 24.19 -0.32 16.53
N ALA A 514 24.85 0.52 17.32
CA ALA A 514 24.45 0.82 18.69
C ALA A 514 24.34 2.34 18.86
N GLN A 515 23.32 2.80 19.60
CA GLN A 515 23.26 4.18 20.04
C GLN A 515 24.05 4.30 21.35
N LEU A 516 25.10 5.13 21.35
CA LEU A 516 25.73 5.59 22.58
C LEU A 516 25.06 6.89 23.03
N SER A 517 25.03 7.06 24.35
CA SER A 517 24.54 8.26 25.01
C SER A 517 25.51 8.63 26.13
N ALA A 518 25.76 9.92 26.26
CA ALA A 518 26.60 10.52 27.29
C ALA A 518 26.05 11.90 27.67
N HIS A 519 26.38 12.37 28.86
CA HIS A 519 26.05 13.71 29.35
C HIS A 519 27.30 14.37 29.97
N VAL A 520 27.25 15.69 30.16
CA VAL A 520 28.27 16.44 30.88
C VAL A 520 27.91 16.52 32.36
N ILE A 521 28.92 16.58 33.24
CA ILE A 521 28.75 16.75 34.68
C ILE A 521 29.33 18.11 35.10
N PRO A 522 28.57 18.99 35.77
CA PRO A 522 27.14 18.87 36.06
C PRO A 522 26.27 19.01 34.79
N ASP A 523 25.06 18.46 34.80
CA ASP A 523 24.08 18.61 33.69
C ASP A 523 23.75 20.08 33.42
N GLU A 524 23.84 20.91 34.46
CA GLU A 524 23.64 22.35 34.43
C GLU A 524 24.78 23.14 33.74
N ALA A 525 25.83 22.48 33.25
CA ALA A 525 26.98 23.14 32.64
C ALA A 525 26.58 24.04 31.45
N THR A 526 27.21 25.21 31.36
CA THR A 526 26.84 26.25 30.39
C THR A 526 27.19 25.87 28.94
N ASN A 527 28.04 24.85 28.74
CA ASN A 527 28.30 24.24 27.44
C ASN A 527 28.19 22.71 27.54
N THR A 528 27.02 22.18 27.22
CA THR A 528 26.72 20.73 27.24
C THR A 528 27.13 19.97 25.98
N LYS A 529 27.70 20.64 24.96
CA LYS A 529 28.00 20.00 23.67
C LYS A 529 29.11 18.96 23.82
N ILE A 530 28.81 17.73 23.41
CA ILE A 530 29.73 16.59 23.32
C ILE A 530 30.31 16.48 21.91
N VAL A 531 31.55 16.00 21.82
CA VAL A 531 32.28 15.66 20.60
C VAL A 531 32.56 14.16 20.62
N TRP A 532 32.03 13.44 19.63
CA TRP A 532 32.23 12.00 19.47
C TRP A 532 33.46 11.70 18.59
N SER A 533 34.20 10.65 18.93
CA SER A 533 35.28 10.14 18.07
C SER A 533 35.53 8.64 18.28
N SER A 534 36.13 7.98 17.29
CA SER A 534 36.51 6.56 17.35
C SER A 534 38.02 6.40 17.22
N SER A 535 38.63 5.54 18.03
CA SER A 535 40.04 5.17 17.89
C SER A 535 40.32 4.31 16.65
N ALA A 536 39.28 3.70 16.07
CA ALA A 536 39.39 2.92 14.84
C ALA A 536 38.09 3.00 14.01
N PRO A 537 37.86 4.10 13.24
CA PRO A 537 36.65 4.28 12.43
C PRO A 537 36.40 3.20 11.36
N GLY A 538 37.45 2.45 10.97
CA GLY A 538 37.33 1.29 10.06
C GLY A 538 36.84 0.00 10.73
N ILE A 539 36.82 -0.06 12.07
CA ILE A 539 36.23 -1.15 12.87
C ILE A 539 34.82 -0.74 13.29
N ALA A 540 34.69 0.43 13.93
CA ALA A 540 33.42 1.03 14.27
C ALA A 540 33.51 2.56 14.14
N GLU A 541 32.65 3.14 13.33
CA GLU A 541 32.50 4.60 13.16
C GLU A 541 31.42 5.12 14.11
N VAL A 542 31.52 6.39 14.54
CA VAL A 542 30.51 7.08 15.33
C VAL A 542 30.15 8.39 14.66
N ASP A 543 28.86 8.74 14.60
CA ASP A 543 28.39 10.02 14.07
C ASP A 543 28.34 11.13 15.14
N GLU A 544 27.94 12.34 14.74
CA GLU A 544 27.82 13.49 15.65
C GLU A 544 26.76 13.32 16.76
N ASN A 545 25.87 12.34 16.62
CA ASN A 545 24.79 12.03 17.55
C ASN A 545 25.10 10.80 18.43
N GLY A 546 26.31 10.24 18.37
CA GLY A 546 26.72 9.08 19.15
C GLY A 546 26.24 7.73 18.59
N LYS A 547 25.69 7.69 17.37
CA LYS A 547 25.32 6.43 16.72
C LYS A 547 26.57 5.74 16.18
N VAL A 548 26.88 4.59 16.75
CA VAL A 548 28.00 3.74 16.33
C VAL A 548 27.54 2.76 15.26
N THR A 549 28.32 2.60 14.19
CA THR A 549 28.10 1.64 13.10
C THR A 549 29.35 0.78 12.89
N SER A 550 29.18 -0.54 12.92
CA SER A 550 30.25 -1.52 12.67
C SER A 550 30.64 -1.61 11.20
N LYS A 551 31.95 -1.77 10.93
CA LYS A 551 32.54 -1.89 9.59
C LYS A 551 33.48 -3.08 9.41
N SER A 552 34.17 -3.54 10.45
CA SER A 552 34.99 -4.75 10.39
C SER A 552 35.19 -5.39 11.77
N PRO A 553 35.48 -6.71 11.86
CA PRO A 553 35.74 -7.37 13.13
C PRO A 553 36.94 -6.76 13.88
N GLY A 554 36.81 -6.59 15.20
CA GLY A 554 37.87 -6.03 16.03
C GLY A 554 37.35 -5.31 17.27
N THR A 555 38.17 -4.39 17.79
CA THR A 555 37.79 -3.50 18.90
C THR A 555 38.13 -2.06 18.54
N ALA A 556 37.18 -1.15 18.77
CA ALA A 556 37.38 0.30 18.76
C ALA A 556 37.01 0.86 20.15
N THR A 557 37.61 1.98 20.52
CA THR A 557 37.20 2.78 21.68
C THR A 557 36.52 4.03 21.14
N ILE A 558 35.26 4.24 21.55
CA ILE A 558 34.48 5.42 21.21
C ILE A 558 34.55 6.38 22.39
N TRP A 559 34.94 7.62 22.12
CA TRP A 559 35.07 8.69 23.12
C TRP A 559 33.93 9.68 22.97
N ALA A 560 33.32 10.03 24.09
CA ALA A 560 32.49 11.22 24.27
C ALA A 560 33.33 12.27 25.03
N ALA A 561 33.64 13.39 24.40
CA ALA A 561 34.47 14.45 25.00
C ALA A 561 33.72 15.78 25.09
N ALA A 562 33.91 16.54 26.16
CA ALA A 562 33.30 17.86 26.31
C ALA A 562 33.90 18.84 25.27
N SER A 563 33.05 19.61 24.58
CA SER A 563 33.53 20.50 23.51
C SER A 563 34.38 21.67 24.01
N GLU A 564 34.15 22.15 25.24
CA GLU A 564 34.97 23.21 25.85
C GLU A 564 36.37 22.72 26.29
N ASN A 565 36.50 21.43 26.62
CA ASN A 565 37.76 20.82 26.98
C ASN A 565 37.73 19.32 26.67
N GLN A 566 38.30 18.93 25.53
CA GLN A 566 38.32 17.52 25.09
C GLN A 566 39.16 16.59 26.00
N SER A 567 39.88 17.14 26.98
CA SER A 567 40.54 16.36 28.04
C SER A 567 39.55 15.83 29.09
N ILE A 568 38.33 16.39 29.14
CA ILE A 568 37.22 15.88 29.94
C ILE A 568 36.40 15.00 29.00
N SER A 569 36.56 13.70 29.15
CA SER A 569 35.98 12.71 28.25
C SER A 569 35.71 11.42 28.97
N ASP A 570 34.80 10.64 28.42
CA ASP A 570 34.50 9.29 28.86
C ASP A 570 34.42 8.35 27.65
N ASP A 571 34.69 7.06 27.87
CA ASP A 571 34.83 6.10 26.79
C ASP A 571 33.92 4.86 26.90
N CYS A 572 33.69 4.26 25.73
CA CYS A 572 32.98 3.01 25.53
C CYS A 572 33.83 2.11 24.63
N ARG A 573 34.04 0.87 25.06
CA ARG A 573 34.69 -0.17 24.24
C ARG A 573 33.66 -0.83 23.34
N VAL A 574 33.80 -0.66 22.04
CA VAL A 574 32.97 -1.34 21.03
C VAL A 574 33.76 -2.51 20.46
N THR A 575 33.22 -3.72 20.65
CA THR A 575 33.75 -4.96 20.07
C THR A 575 32.84 -5.41 18.94
N VAL A 576 33.38 -5.51 17.73
CA VAL A 576 32.68 -6.08 16.57
C VAL A 576 33.11 -7.53 16.45
N SER A 577 32.19 -8.48 16.67
CA SER A 577 32.48 -9.90 16.49
C SER A 577 32.42 -10.30 15.01
N GLU A 578 33.23 -11.28 14.63
CA GLU A 578 33.13 -11.92 13.31
C GLU A 578 31.81 -12.68 13.22
N GLU A 579 30.91 -12.23 12.35
CA GLU A 579 29.73 -12.97 11.93
C GLU A 579 30.01 -13.57 10.55
N LYS A 580 29.74 -14.87 10.36
CA LYS A 580 30.08 -15.58 9.11
C LYS A 580 28.87 -15.72 8.21
N THR A 581 29.10 -15.55 6.91
CA THR A 581 28.14 -15.95 5.88
C THR A 581 27.87 -17.46 6.04
N LEU A 582 26.59 -17.84 6.12
CA LEU A 582 26.13 -19.24 6.21
C LEU A 582 25.59 -19.71 4.86
N SER A 583 24.96 -18.81 4.10
CA SER A 583 24.57 -19.01 2.71
C SER A 583 24.56 -17.69 1.95
N ILE A 584 24.63 -17.78 0.62
CA ILE A 584 24.44 -16.63 -0.28
C ILE A 584 23.24 -16.95 -1.16
N LEU A 585 22.20 -16.11 -1.10
CA LEU A 585 21.04 -16.21 -1.97
C LEU A 585 21.32 -15.44 -3.26
N LEU A 586 21.43 -16.17 -4.37
CA LEU A 586 21.54 -15.60 -5.70
C LEU A 586 20.14 -15.37 -6.30
N ASN A 587 19.95 -14.21 -6.91
CA ASN A 587 18.71 -13.86 -7.60
C ASN A 587 18.98 -13.04 -8.86
N ILE A 588 18.06 -13.08 -9.83
CA ILE A 588 18.02 -12.18 -10.99
C ILE A 588 16.57 -11.70 -11.14
N GLU A 589 16.37 -10.40 -11.37
CA GLU A 589 15.05 -9.84 -11.66
C GLU A 589 14.43 -10.47 -12.92
N ASP A 590 13.12 -10.71 -12.88
CA ASP A 590 12.32 -11.39 -13.91
C ASP A 590 12.81 -12.79 -14.30
N SER A 591 13.61 -13.45 -13.44
CA SER A 591 13.96 -14.87 -13.62
C SER A 591 12.89 -15.79 -13.03
N LYS A 592 12.74 -16.98 -13.62
CA LYS A 592 11.95 -18.07 -13.07
C LYS A 592 12.86 -19.22 -12.71
N ASP A 593 12.80 -19.68 -11.46
CA ASP A 593 13.59 -20.80 -10.94
C ASP A 593 15.11 -20.65 -11.17
N GLY A 594 15.62 -19.40 -11.11
CA GLY A 594 17.04 -19.09 -11.35
C GLY A 594 17.46 -19.07 -12.82
N LYS A 595 16.50 -19.13 -13.76
CA LYS A 595 16.77 -19.14 -15.22
C LYS A 595 16.40 -17.79 -15.85
N LYS A 596 17.28 -17.27 -16.71
CA LYS A 596 17.01 -16.08 -17.55
C LYS A 596 17.37 -16.34 -19.01
N SER A 597 16.53 -15.83 -19.90
CA SER A 597 16.74 -15.84 -21.34
C SER A 597 16.75 -14.41 -21.87
N LEU A 598 17.70 -14.09 -22.75
CA LEU A 598 17.90 -12.76 -23.33
C LEU A 598 18.61 -12.86 -24.68
N TYR A 599 18.57 -11.82 -25.51
CA TYR A 599 19.28 -11.77 -26.80
C TYR A 599 20.71 -11.23 -26.65
N ALA A 600 21.56 -11.51 -27.64
CA ALA A 600 22.93 -10.98 -27.66
C ALA A 600 22.93 -9.44 -27.73
N GLY A 601 23.71 -8.80 -26.87
CA GLY A 601 23.76 -7.36 -26.65
C GLY A 601 22.87 -6.85 -25.50
N GLU A 602 21.94 -7.67 -24.99
CA GLU A 602 21.13 -7.29 -23.81
C GLU A 602 21.92 -7.48 -22.50
N GLN A 603 21.53 -6.71 -21.48
CA GLN A 603 22.15 -6.75 -20.15
C GLN A 603 21.20 -7.31 -19.09
N PHE A 604 21.76 -7.91 -18.03
CA PHE A 604 21.02 -8.28 -16.83
C PHE A 604 21.86 -8.07 -15.56
N THR A 605 21.19 -7.84 -14.44
CA THR A 605 21.83 -7.74 -13.12
C THR A 605 21.46 -8.94 -12.26
N ALA A 606 22.46 -9.59 -11.68
CA ALA A 606 22.29 -10.62 -10.65
C ALA A 606 22.67 -10.03 -9.28
N SER A 607 21.89 -10.37 -8.25
CA SER A 607 22.14 -9.94 -6.87
C SER A 607 22.51 -11.16 -6.01
N ALA A 608 23.57 -11.03 -5.22
CA ALA A 608 24.07 -12.04 -4.30
C ALA A 608 23.91 -11.53 -2.86
N LEU A 609 22.93 -12.06 -2.11
CA LEU A 609 22.60 -11.58 -0.77
C LEU A 609 23.18 -12.50 0.32
N PHE A 610 23.90 -11.92 1.28
CA PHE A 610 24.45 -12.65 2.43
C PHE A 610 23.35 -13.08 3.40
N LEU A 611 23.45 -14.30 3.92
CA LEU A 611 22.61 -14.80 5.01
C LEU A 611 23.53 -15.35 6.12
N PRO A 612 23.54 -14.76 7.33
CA PRO A 612 22.83 -13.53 7.72
C PRO A 612 23.37 -12.29 6.99
N ALA A 613 22.53 -11.26 6.84
CA ALA A 613 22.84 -10.07 6.03
C ALA A 613 23.94 -9.18 6.60
N ASN A 614 24.24 -9.32 7.90
CA ASN A 614 25.32 -8.66 8.64
C ASN A 614 26.60 -9.51 8.70
N ALA A 615 26.73 -10.58 7.91
CA ALA A 615 27.99 -11.31 7.76
C ALA A 615 29.15 -10.35 7.44
N THR A 616 30.34 -10.68 7.94
CA THR A 616 31.54 -9.83 7.88
C THR A 616 32.50 -10.21 6.74
N ASN A 617 32.45 -11.46 6.26
CA ASN A 617 33.18 -11.93 5.08
C ASN A 617 32.41 -11.60 3.78
N ARG A 618 32.17 -10.30 3.53
CA ARG A 618 31.29 -9.74 2.47
C ARG A 618 31.88 -9.69 1.05
N LYS A 619 33.01 -10.32 0.77
CA LYS A 619 33.63 -10.27 -0.56
C LYS A 619 33.32 -11.51 -1.37
N LEU A 620 32.88 -11.33 -2.61
CA LEU A 620 32.54 -12.43 -3.51
C LEU A 620 33.45 -12.49 -4.74
N ASP A 621 33.84 -13.72 -5.10
CA ASP A 621 34.31 -14.05 -6.44
C ASP A 621 33.10 -14.44 -7.28
N TRP A 622 32.80 -13.64 -8.32
CA TRP A 622 31.79 -13.97 -9.32
C TRP A 622 32.33 -14.99 -10.34
N LEU A 623 31.58 -16.08 -10.52
CA LEU A 623 31.97 -17.24 -11.31
C LEU A 623 31.08 -17.35 -12.55
N ILE A 624 31.68 -17.23 -13.74
CA ILE A 624 31.01 -17.46 -15.02
C ILE A 624 31.45 -18.82 -15.57
N GLY A 625 30.50 -19.67 -15.96
CA GLY A 625 30.79 -21.00 -16.50
C GLY A 625 31.50 -20.97 -17.87
N ASP A 626 30.98 -20.15 -18.78
CA ASP A 626 31.58 -19.82 -20.08
C ASP A 626 31.48 -18.30 -20.33
N SER A 627 32.64 -17.63 -20.31
CA SER A 627 32.79 -16.19 -20.52
C SER A 627 32.81 -15.76 -21.99
N SER A 628 32.70 -16.71 -22.94
CA SER A 628 32.38 -16.40 -24.34
C SER A 628 30.87 -16.21 -24.57
N VAL A 629 30.03 -16.66 -23.63
CA VAL A 629 28.57 -16.54 -23.70
C VAL A 629 28.06 -15.24 -23.07
N ILE A 630 28.65 -14.83 -21.93
CA ILE A 630 28.37 -13.55 -21.26
C ILE A 630 29.66 -12.90 -20.73
N SER A 631 29.71 -11.57 -20.63
CA SER A 631 30.72 -10.82 -19.88
C SER A 631 30.18 -10.35 -18.53
N LEU A 632 31.04 -10.29 -17.51
CA LEU A 632 30.81 -9.48 -16.30
C LEU A 632 31.31 -8.06 -16.59
N ASP A 633 30.43 -7.07 -16.43
CA ASP A 633 30.73 -5.69 -16.82
C ASP A 633 31.09 -4.82 -15.60
N ARG A 634 30.38 -4.99 -14.48
CA ARG A 634 30.67 -4.32 -13.20
C ARG A 634 30.05 -5.06 -12.01
N VAL A 635 30.62 -4.82 -10.82
CA VAL A 635 30.10 -5.27 -9.52
C VAL A 635 29.96 -4.04 -8.61
N GLU A 636 28.85 -3.97 -7.89
CA GLU A 636 28.49 -2.89 -6.96
C GLU A 636 28.12 -3.49 -5.59
N GLU A 637 28.57 -2.88 -4.50
CA GLU A 637 28.14 -3.29 -3.15
C GLU A 637 26.71 -2.78 -2.89
N ILE A 638 25.85 -3.65 -2.35
CA ILE A 638 24.48 -3.32 -1.97
C ILE A 638 24.27 -3.60 -0.48
N GLU A 639 23.24 -3.01 0.13
CA GLU A 639 22.97 -3.05 1.59
C GLU A 639 23.19 -4.45 2.22
N LYS A 640 22.75 -5.50 1.54
CA LYS A 640 22.74 -6.89 2.03
C LYS A 640 23.59 -7.86 1.20
N GLY A 641 24.48 -7.37 0.33
CA GLY A 641 25.05 -8.21 -0.73
C GLY A 641 26.00 -7.49 -1.70
N GLU A 642 26.21 -8.12 -2.85
CA GLU A 642 26.73 -7.49 -4.06
C GLU A 642 25.73 -7.62 -5.20
N ALA A 643 25.78 -6.71 -6.18
CA ALA A 643 25.07 -6.82 -7.45
C ALA A 643 26.07 -6.77 -8.61
N ALA A 644 25.94 -7.69 -9.57
CA ALA A 644 26.78 -7.79 -10.75
C ALA A 644 25.97 -7.63 -12.03
N THR A 645 26.39 -6.72 -12.92
CA THR A 645 25.80 -6.54 -14.25
C THR A 645 26.59 -7.33 -15.30
N PHE A 646 25.88 -8.01 -16.18
CA PHE A 646 26.43 -8.83 -17.26
C PHE A 646 25.83 -8.45 -18.62
N THR A 647 26.62 -8.57 -19.69
CA THR A 647 26.16 -8.45 -21.09
C THR A 647 26.15 -9.82 -21.77
N ALA A 648 25.08 -10.14 -22.50
CA ALA A 648 25.01 -11.33 -23.33
C ALA A 648 25.79 -11.18 -24.64
N LEU A 649 26.63 -12.17 -24.98
CA LEU A 649 27.56 -12.11 -26.11
C LEU A 649 27.20 -13.06 -27.26
N LYS A 650 27.00 -14.35 -26.96
CA LYS A 650 27.00 -15.41 -27.99
C LYS A 650 25.67 -16.14 -28.06
N ALA A 651 24.89 -15.81 -29.10
CA ALA A 651 23.55 -16.33 -29.30
C ALA A 651 23.50 -17.85 -29.59
N GLY A 652 22.62 -18.53 -28.87
CA GLY A 652 22.33 -19.96 -29.00
C GLY A 652 23.02 -20.88 -27.99
N GLU A 653 23.65 -20.32 -26.96
CA GLU A 653 24.34 -21.08 -25.93
C GLU A 653 23.85 -20.70 -24.53
N THR A 654 24.05 -21.62 -23.59
CA THR A 654 23.66 -21.49 -22.19
C THR A 654 24.91 -21.56 -21.32
N THR A 655 25.01 -20.64 -20.37
CA THR A 655 26.11 -20.54 -19.41
C THR A 655 25.55 -20.41 -17.99
N THR A 656 26.41 -20.47 -16.98
CA THR A 656 26.01 -20.33 -15.57
C THR A 656 26.67 -19.14 -14.91
N VAL A 657 25.94 -18.47 -14.02
CA VAL A 657 26.50 -17.51 -13.06
C VAL A 657 26.38 -18.09 -11.65
N ASN A 658 27.48 -18.06 -10.90
CA ASN A 658 27.47 -18.33 -9.47
C ASN A 658 28.38 -17.31 -8.75
N VAL A 659 28.40 -17.36 -7.42
CA VAL A 659 29.36 -16.66 -6.57
C VAL A 659 29.96 -17.62 -5.55
N LYS A 660 31.13 -17.27 -5.04
CA LYS A 660 31.65 -17.83 -3.78
C LYS A 660 32.25 -16.71 -2.95
N THR A 661 32.36 -16.88 -1.64
CA THR A 661 33.19 -15.98 -0.82
C THR A 661 34.66 -16.05 -1.24
N GLU A 662 35.42 -14.96 -1.05
CA GLU A 662 36.87 -14.89 -1.36
C GLU A 662 37.67 -16.02 -0.66
N ASP A 663 37.24 -16.43 0.54
CA ASP A 663 37.82 -17.56 1.29
C ASP A 663 37.36 -18.96 0.82
N GLY A 664 36.44 -19.03 -0.14
CA GLY A 664 35.85 -20.27 -0.67
C GLY A 664 34.95 -21.04 0.30
N SER A 665 34.58 -20.47 1.44
CA SER A 665 33.79 -21.16 2.48
C SER A 665 32.30 -21.33 2.14
N VAL A 666 31.72 -20.44 1.33
CA VAL A 666 30.30 -20.48 0.93
C VAL A 666 30.14 -20.23 -0.57
N GLU A 667 29.30 -21.02 -1.23
CA GLU A 667 28.86 -20.83 -2.61
C GLU A 667 27.41 -20.32 -2.68
N GLY A 668 27.12 -19.52 -3.72
CA GLY A 668 25.79 -19.02 -4.04
C GLY A 668 24.80 -20.11 -4.42
N ARG A 669 23.54 -19.92 -4.04
CA ARG A 669 22.42 -20.80 -4.39
C ARG A 669 21.16 -20.00 -4.72
N PRO A 670 20.38 -20.40 -5.74
CA PRO A 670 20.74 -21.39 -6.78
C PRO A 670 21.89 -20.89 -7.67
N THR A 671 22.59 -21.81 -8.33
CA THR A 671 23.39 -21.44 -9.51
C THR A 671 22.44 -20.97 -10.61
N LEU A 672 22.73 -19.81 -11.19
CA LEU A 672 21.87 -19.14 -12.16
C LEU A 672 22.17 -19.66 -13.56
N GLU A 673 21.14 -19.92 -14.37
CA GLU A 673 21.27 -20.45 -15.74
C GLU A 673 20.87 -19.37 -16.75
N ILE A 674 21.80 -18.96 -17.60
CA ILE A 674 21.65 -17.85 -18.55
C ILE A 674 21.69 -18.40 -19.98
N THR A 675 20.59 -18.27 -20.71
CA THR A 675 20.49 -18.70 -22.11
C THR A 675 20.44 -17.49 -23.03
N VAL A 676 21.42 -17.36 -23.92
CA VAL A 676 21.38 -16.31 -24.94
C VAL A 676 20.59 -16.85 -26.14
N LEU A 677 19.45 -16.22 -26.44
CA LEU A 677 18.55 -16.64 -27.52
C LEU A 677 19.14 -16.30 -28.89
N LYS A 678 18.91 -17.17 -29.87
CA LYS A 678 19.07 -16.82 -31.29
C LYS A 678 17.86 -16.01 -31.75
N PRO A 679 18.04 -14.98 -32.59
CA PRO A 679 16.93 -14.37 -33.31
C PRO A 679 16.13 -15.43 -34.06
N ALA A 680 14.79 -15.34 -34.01
CA ALA A 680 13.93 -16.24 -34.77
C ALA A 680 14.09 -15.98 -36.27
N VAL A 681 14.26 -17.06 -37.05
CA VAL A 681 14.23 -17.01 -38.51
C VAL A 681 12.78 -17.29 -38.94
N TRP A 682 12.08 -16.27 -39.41
CA TRP A 682 10.69 -16.38 -39.83
C TRP A 682 10.54 -17.06 -41.19
N VAL A 683 9.45 -17.80 -41.39
CA VAL A 683 9.04 -18.29 -42.71
C VAL A 683 8.52 -17.11 -43.54
N THR A 684 9.12 -16.90 -44.70
CA THR A 684 8.75 -15.87 -45.69
C THR A 684 8.11 -16.44 -46.95
N GLY A 685 8.19 -17.76 -47.17
CA GLY A 685 7.57 -18.44 -48.31
C GLY A 685 7.16 -19.89 -48.03
N ILE A 686 6.18 -20.38 -48.79
CA ILE A 686 5.70 -21.77 -48.77
C ILE A 686 5.36 -22.22 -50.18
N GLU A 687 5.80 -23.42 -50.56
CA GLU A 687 5.48 -24.06 -51.83
C GLU A 687 4.86 -25.45 -51.61
N LEU A 688 3.89 -25.81 -52.44
CA LEU A 688 3.27 -27.14 -52.44
C LEU A 688 3.85 -28.03 -53.54
N SER A 689 3.93 -29.33 -53.27
CA SER A 689 4.36 -30.36 -54.23
C SER A 689 3.51 -30.41 -55.51
N LYS A 690 2.26 -29.94 -55.45
CA LYS A 690 1.31 -29.84 -56.57
C LYS A 690 0.44 -28.59 -56.41
N GLY A 691 0.17 -27.88 -57.51
CA GLY A 691 -0.80 -26.77 -57.55
C GLY A 691 -2.23 -27.20 -57.96
N ALA A 692 -2.38 -28.40 -58.51
CA ALA A 692 -3.68 -29.01 -58.80
C ALA A 692 -3.62 -30.55 -58.76
N ALA A 693 -4.75 -31.18 -58.45
CA ALA A 693 -4.96 -32.63 -58.47
C ALA A 693 -6.34 -32.98 -59.08
N GLN A 694 -6.42 -34.13 -59.74
CA GLN A 694 -7.63 -34.73 -60.29
C GLN A 694 -7.77 -36.12 -59.68
N LEU A 695 -8.90 -36.41 -59.03
CA LEU A 695 -9.10 -37.63 -58.24
C LEU A 695 -10.49 -38.23 -58.50
N GLU A 696 -10.62 -39.55 -58.45
CA GLU A 696 -11.93 -40.21 -58.33
C GLU A 696 -12.41 -40.24 -56.87
N THR A 697 -13.72 -40.28 -56.64
CA THR A 697 -14.32 -40.54 -55.32
C THR A 697 -13.70 -41.77 -54.67
N GLY A 698 -13.11 -41.60 -53.48
CA GLY A 698 -12.40 -42.63 -52.72
C GLY A 698 -10.87 -42.66 -52.93
N GLU A 699 -10.32 -41.85 -53.83
CA GLU A 699 -8.86 -41.75 -54.00
C GLU A 699 -8.20 -40.81 -52.97
N HIS A 700 -6.91 -41.04 -52.73
CA HIS A 700 -6.06 -40.30 -51.80
C HIS A 700 -4.89 -39.66 -52.55
N GLU A 701 -4.48 -38.46 -52.14
CA GLU A 701 -3.35 -37.71 -52.73
C GLU A 701 -2.47 -37.11 -51.62
N LYS A 702 -1.16 -37.01 -51.85
CA LYS A 702 -0.21 -36.50 -50.86
C LYS A 702 0.38 -35.16 -51.28
N LEU A 703 -0.10 -34.10 -50.63
CA LEU A 703 0.52 -32.79 -50.69
C LEU A 703 1.66 -32.69 -49.67
N THR A 704 2.77 -32.10 -50.08
CA THR A 704 3.91 -31.78 -49.21
C THR A 704 4.18 -30.30 -49.30
N ALA A 705 4.34 -29.64 -48.15
CA ALA A 705 4.66 -28.22 -48.06
C ALA A 705 6.16 -28.03 -47.78
N THR A 706 6.83 -27.19 -48.57
CA THR A 706 8.22 -26.79 -48.38
C THR A 706 8.25 -25.34 -47.91
N LEU A 707 8.97 -25.05 -46.83
CA LEU A 707 9.01 -23.72 -46.20
C LEU A 707 10.36 -23.04 -46.48
N PHE A 708 10.30 -21.72 -46.70
CA PHE A 708 11.45 -20.88 -47.00
C PHE A 708 11.55 -19.71 -46.00
N PRO A 709 12.76 -19.37 -45.51
CA PRO A 709 14.02 -20.05 -45.77
C PRO A 709 14.08 -21.42 -45.06
N ALA A 710 14.94 -22.32 -45.54
CA ALA A 710 14.97 -23.71 -45.08
C ALA A 710 15.47 -23.90 -43.64
N ASP A 711 16.02 -22.86 -43.02
CA ASP A 711 16.46 -22.76 -41.62
C ASP A 711 15.48 -22.01 -40.71
N ALA A 712 14.26 -21.71 -41.19
CA ALA A 712 13.19 -21.12 -40.39
C ALA A 712 12.96 -21.86 -39.06
N SER A 713 12.74 -21.10 -37.99
CA SER A 713 12.77 -21.60 -36.60
C SER A 713 11.53 -22.42 -36.22
N ASP A 714 10.36 -22.14 -36.82
CA ASP A 714 9.17 -22.98 -36.73
C ASP A 714 8.75 -23.42 -38.13
N LYS A 715 8.67 -24.75 -38.32
CA LYS A 715 8.40 -25.40 -39.61
C LYS A 715 7.03 -26.09 -39.66
N ARG A 716 6.14 -25.77 -38.72
CA ARG A 716 4.78 -26.33 -38.69
C ARG A 716 3.90 -25.71 -39.79
N VAL A 717 3.02 -26.55 -40.32
CA VAL A 717 2.09 -26.21 -41.39
C VAL A 717 0.69 -26.61 -40.96
N GLU A 718 -0.25 -25.67 -41.08
CA GLU A 718 -1.68 -25.88 -40.89
C GLU A 718 -2.33 -26.17 -42.24
N TRP A 719 -3.14 -27.23 -42.32
CA TRP A 719 -3.84 -27.64 -43.54
C TRP A 719 -5.35 -27.43 -43.41
N LYS A 720 -6.00 -27.03 -44.51
CA LYS A 720 -7.44 -26.79 -44.54
C LYS A 720 -8.01 -26.97 -45.96
N SER A 721 -9.15 -27.66 -46.10
CA SER A 721 -9.93 -27.61 -47.35
C SER A 721 -10.92 -26.46 -47.37
N SER A 722 -11.25 -25.96 -48.57
CA SER A 722 -12.38 -25.05 -48.76
C SER A 722 -13.73 -25.78 -48.67
N ASP A 723 -13.77 -27.09 -48.96
CA ASP A 723 -14.95 -27.95 -48.80
C ASP A 723 -14.53 -29.39 -48.47
N GLU A 724 -14.54 -29.72 -47.18
CA GLU A 724 -14.22 -31.05 -46.65
C GLU A 724 -15.21 -32.14 -47.15
N ASN A 725 -16.40 -31.78 -47.67
CA ASN A 725 -17.34 -32.74 -48.25
C ASN A 725 -16.97 -33.14 -49.68
N VAL A 726 -16.18 -32.33 -50.38
CA VAL A 726 -15.63 -32.65 -51.71
C VAL A 726 -14.29 -33.35 -51.55
N ALA A 727 -13.35 -32.73 -50.83
CA ALA A 727 -12.07 -33.33 -50.50
C ALA A 727 -11.60 -32.84 -49.12
N SER A 728 -11.29 -33.77 -48.21
CA SER A 728 -10.79 -33.44 -46.87
C SER A 728 -9.27 -33.51 -46.81
N VAL A 729 -8.62 -32.79 -45.88
CA VAL A 729 -7.16 -32.84 -45.69
C VAL A 729 -6.76 -33.11 -44.23
N GLY A 730 -5.84 -34.05 -44.01
CA GLY A 730 -5.25 -34.34 -42.69
C GLY A 730 -4.05 -33.46 -42.35
N GLU A 731 -3.68 -33.38 -41.07
CA GLU A 731 -2.55 -32.57 -40.55
C GLU A 731 -1.21 -32.81 -41.26
N ASN A 732 -1.03 -33.99 -41.85
CA ASN A 732 0.18 -34.39 -42.56
C ASN A 732 0.17 -33.98 -44.05
N GLY A 733 -0.89 -33.35 -44.58
CA GLY A 733 -1.08 -33.02 -46.00
C GLY A 733 -1.64 -34.15 -46.88
N GLU A 734 -2.23 -35.19 -46.28
CA GLU A 734 -2.96 -36.23 -47.03
C GLU A 734 -4.39 -35.78 -47.32
N VAL A 735 -4.74 -35.77 -48.61
CA VAL A 735 -6.04 -35.36 -49.14
C VAL A 735 -6.85 -36.61 -49.50
N VAL A 736 -8.13 -36.65 -49.12
CA VAL A 736 -9.07 -37.74 -49.43
C VAL A 736 -10.24 -37.19 -50.22
N ALA A 737 -10.53 -37.79 -51.38
CA ALA A 737 -11.63 -37.39 -52.26
C ALA A 737 -12.96 -38.07 -51.84
N HIS A 738 -13.99 -37.27 -51.55
CA HIS A 738 -15.29 -37.75 -51.09
C HIS A 738 -16.34 -37.66 -52.19
N ASN A 739 -16.84 -36.46 -52.48
CA ASN A 739 -17.92 -36.26 -53.45
C ASN A 739 -17.44 -35.50 -54.70
N PRO A 740 -18.03 -35.75 -55.89
CA PRO A 740 -17.68 -35.02 -57.10
C PRO A 740 -17.88 -33.51 -56.95
N GLY A 741 -16.86 -32.73 -57.32
CA GLY A 741 -16.84 -31.29 -57.09
C GLY A 741 -15.45 -30.69 -57.21
N GLN A 742 -15.28 -29.46 -56.70
CA GLN A 742 -13.99 -28.77 -56.63
C GLN A 742 -13.76 -28.19 -55.24
N ALA A 743 -12.54 -28.34 -54.73
CA ALA A 743 -12.10 -27.77 -53.46
C ALA A 743 -10.66 -27.23 -53.58
N VAL A 744 -10.31 -26.26 -52.72
CA VAL A 744 -8.94 -25.75 -52.60
C VAL A 744 -8.37 -26.21 -51.26
N VAL A 745 -7.35 -27.06 -51.31
CA VAL A 745 -6.59 -27.48 -50.14
C VAL A 745 -5.47 -26.48 -49.92
N THR A 746 -5.48 -25.79 -48.79
CA THR A 746 -4.53 -24.74 -48.42
C THR A 746 -3.58 -25.23 -47.34
N ALA A 747 -2.28 -25.01 -47.54
CA ALA A 747 -1.26 -25.10 -46.51
C ALA A 747 -0.87 -23.68 -46.06
N LYS A 748 -0.81 -23.44 -44.75
CA LYS A 748 -0.41 -22.18 -44.14
C LYS A 748 0.76 -22.41 -43.19
N ALA A 749 1.82 -21.62 -43.31
CA ALA A 749 2.95 -21.67 -42.40
C ALA A 749 2.56 -21.06 -41.03
N ILE A 750 2.92 -21.74 -39.94
CA ILE A 750 2.74 -21.21 -38.58
C ILE A 750 3.90 -20.31 -38.17
N GLY A 751 5.13 -20.63 -38.61
CA GLY A 751 6.34 -19.86 -38.29
C GLY A 751 6.53 -18.56 -39.07
N ALA A 752 5.48 -17.96 -39.62
CA ALA A 752 5.54 -16.68 -40.29
C ALA A 752 5.68 -15.52 -39.28
N GLU A 753 6.21 -14.37 -39.71
CA GLU A 753 6.32 -13.18 -38.85
C GLU A 753 4.93 -12.68 -38.41
N GLU A 754 4.82 -12.12 -37.20
CA GLU A 754 3.54 -11.68 -36.65
C GLU A 754 2.85 -10.65 -37.56
N GLY A 755 1.55 -10.84 -37.81
CA GLY A 755 0.76 -10.02 -38.74
C GLY A 755 0.93 -10.40 -40.23
N THR A 756 1.86 -11.29 -40.59
CA THR A 756 1.99 -11.81 -41.96
C THR A 756 1.17 -13.10 -42.16
N THR A 757 0.89 -13.46 -43.41
CA THR A 757 0.27 -14.75 -43.75
C THR A 757 0.97 -15.34 -44.96
N VAL A 758 1.64 -16.47 -44.74
CA VAL A 758 2.37 -17.23 -45.77
C VAL A 758 1.61 -18.54 -46.00
N ALA A 759 0.95 -18.64 -47.15
CA ALA A 759 0.09 -19.79 -47.50
C ALA A 759 0.15 -20.12 -49.00
N ALA A 760 -0.06 -21.39 -49.34
CA ALA A 760 -0.15 -21.89 -50.71
C ALA A 760 -1.34 -22.85 -50.86
N GLY A 761 -1.98 -22.85 -52.02
CA GLY A 761 -3.19 -23.63 -52.31
C GLY A 761 -3.02 -24.59 -53.48
N CYS A 762 -3.68 -25.76 -53.37
CA CYS A 762 -3.80 -26.75 -54.43
C CYS A 762 -5.27 -26.93 -54.81
N PHE A 763 -5.58 -26.81 -56.10
CA PHE A 763 -6.94 -27.03 -56.64
C PHE A 763 -7.21 -28.53 -56.83
N VAL A 764 -8.11 -29.09 -56.04
CA VAL A 764 -8.54 -30.49 -56.13
C VAL A 764 -9.86 -30.54 -56.88
N THR A 765 -9.92 -31.34 -57.94
CA THR A 765 -11.17 -31.68 -58.65
C THR A 765 -11.46 -33.16 -58.43
N VAL A 766 -12.67 -33.48 -58.00
CA VAL A 766 -13.12 -34.86 -57.75
C VAL A 766 -14.16 -35.25 -58.79
N THR A 767 -13.99 -36.42 -59.41
CA THR A 767 -14.93 -37.03 -60.35
C THR A 767 -15.55 -38.30 -59.78
N ALA A 768 -16.78 -38.63 -60.18
CA ALA A 768 -17.42 -39.87 -59.77
C ALA A 768 -16.69 -41.09 -60.37
N SER A 769 -16.38 -42.09 -59.54
CA SER A 769 -15.78 -43.34 -60.03
C SER A 769 -16.79 -44.13 -60.89
N PRO A 770 -16.37 -44.71 -62.04
CA PRO A 770 -17.29 -45.35 -62.98
C PRO A 770 -17.87 -46.67 -62.43
N ILE A 771 -19.20 -46.80 -62.49
CA ILE A 771 -19.92 -48.02 -62.13
C ILE A 771 -19.60 -49.09 -63.19
N ARG A 772 -18.89 -50.14 -62.79
CA ARG A 772 -18.45 -51.21 -63.70
C ARG A 772 -19.54 -52.23 -64.00
N VAL A 773 -19.47 -52.82 -65.19
CA VAL A 773 -20.34 -53.92 -65.60
C VAL A 773 -20.02 -55.19 -64.81
N GLN A 774 -21.03 -55.69 -64.10
CA GLN A 774 -20.94 -56.92 -63.30
C GLN A 774 -21.34 -58.16 -64.11
N SER A 775 -22.38 -58.06 -64.95
CA SER A 775 -22.83 -59.16 -65.80
C SER A 775 -23.61 -58.66 -67.03
N VAL A 776 -23.74 -59.52 -68.03
CA VAL A 776 -24.66 -59.35 -69.16
C VAL A 776 -25.58 -60.56 -69.26
N LYS A 777 -26.81 -60.35 -69.74
CA LYS A 777 -27.78 -61.41 -70.01
C LYS A 777 -28.29 -61.29 -71.45
N ILE A 778 -28.47 -62.42 -72.12
CA ILE A 778 -29.21 -62.50 -73.38
C ILE A 778 -30.65 -62.87 -73.06
N SER A 779 -31.61 -62.23 -73.73
CA SER A 779 -33.01 -62.66 -73.79
C SER A 779 -33.46 -62.75 -75.25
N LEU A 780 -34.23 -63.80 -75.58
CA LEU A 780 -34.88 -63.98 -76.86
C LEU A 780 -36.39 -63.70 -76.73
N GLU A 781 -36.94 -62.87 -77.61
CA GLU A 781 -38.39 -62.70 -77.71
C GLU A 781 -38.97 -63.39 -78.97
N PRO A 782 -39.99 -64.27 -78.85
CA PRO A 782 -40.64 -64.76 -77.63
C PRO A 782 -40.12 -66.13 -77.15
N GLY A 783 -39.31 -66.14 -76.08
CA GLY A 783 -39.27 -67.23 -75.09
C GLY A 783 -38.11 -68.24 -75.17
N ASP A 784 -37.34 -68.33 -74.07
CA ASP A 784 -36.17 -69.20 -73.92
C ASP A 784 -36.50 -70.72 -73.95
N LYS A 785 -36.40 -71.33 -75.14
CA LYS A 785 -36.04 -72.75 -75.33
C LYS A 785 -35.18 -72.87 -76.57
N ALA A 786 -34.20 -73.78 -76.56
CA ALA A 786 -33.25 -74.01 -77.67
C ALA A 786 -33.99 -74.03 -79.01
N VAL A 787 -33.87 -72.93 -79.76
CA VAL A 787 -34.80 -72.63 -80.84
C VAL A 787 -34.46 -73.56 -82.00
N LYS A 788 -35.42 -74.39 -82.41
CA LYS A 788 -35.34 -75.21 -83.62
C LYS A 788 -35.87 -74.39 -84.78
N ILE A 789 -34.97 -73.73 -85.49
CA ILE A 789 -35.29 -72.73 -86.52
C ILE A 789 -35.20 -73.37 -87.90
N LYS A 790 -35.93 -72.81 -88.87
CA LYS A 790 -35.79 -73.14 -90.30
C LYS A 790 -34.66 -72.33 -90.95
N PRO A 791 -34.07 -72.77 -92.07
CA PRO A 791 -33.21 -71.90 -92.87
C PRO A 791 -33.93 -70.58 -93.24
N ASP A 792 -33.16 -69.52 -93.47
CA ASP A 792 -33.63 -68.21 -93.95
C ASP A 792 -34.63 -67.48 -93.03
N LYS A 793 -34.40 -67.51 -91.71
CA LYS A 793 -35.20 -66.75 -90.72
C LYS A 793 -34.33 -65.88 -89.81
N THR A 794 -34.88 -64.73 -89.44
CA THR A 794 -34.19 -63.72 -88.60
C THR A 794 -34.88 -63.57 -87.25
N TYR A 795 -34.10 -63.45 -86.18
CA TYR A 795 -34.59 -63.29 -84.79
C TYR A 795 -33.76 -62.23 -84.07
N GLN A 796 -34.36 -61.53 -83.11
CA GLN A 796 -33.68 -60.51 -82.33
C GLN A 796 -33.24 -61.09 -80.99
N LEU A 797 -31.94 -60.98 -80.67
CA LEU A 797 -31.45 -61.14 -79.31
C LEU A 797 -31.31 -59.75 -78.68
N THR A 798 -31.63 -59.65 -77.39
CA THR A 798 -31.45 -58.42 -76.61
C THR A 798 -30.43 -58.68 -75.51
N ALA A 799 -29.40 -57.83 -75.43
CA ALA A 799 -28.43 -57.86 -74.34
C ALA A 799 -28.84 -56.88 -73.23
N THR A 800 -28.94 -57.38 -72.00
CA THR A 800 -29.17 -56.55 -70.80
C THR A 800 -27.92 -56.51 -69.95
N VAL A 801 -27.29 -55.33 -69.89
CA VAL A 801 -26.11 -55.05 -69.06
C VAL A 801 -26.54 -54.71 -67.62
N LEU A 802 -25.87 -55.31 -66.63
CA LEU A 802 -26.14 -55.11 -65.21
C LEU A 802 -24.85 -54.72 -64.43
N PRO A 803 -24.92 -53.79 -63.47
CA PRO A 803 -26.12 -53.07 -63.03
C PRO A 803 -26.59 -52.02 -64.07
N ARG A 804 -27.86 -51.60 -63.98
CA ARG A 804 -28.51 -50.75 -65.01
C ARG A 804 -27.87 -49.36 -65.14
N ASP A 805 -27.13 -48.92 -64.14
CA ASP A 805 -26.41 -47.65 -64.04
C ASP A 805 -24.92 -47.75 -64.40
N ALA A 806 -24.43 -48.91 -64.87
CA ALA A 806 -23.05 -49.06 -65.34
C ALA A 806 -22.65 -47.97 -66.35
N THR A 807 -21.46 -47.38 -66.17
CA THR A 807 -21.03 -46.18 -66.89
C THR A 807 -20.78 -46.43 -68.37
N ASN A 808 -20.32 -47.64 -68.73
CA ASN A 808 -20.23 -48.10 -70.12
C ASN A 808 -21.09 -49.37 -70.28
N LYS A 809 -21.99 -49.37 -71.27
CA LYS A 809 -22.92 -50.47 -71.58
C LYS A 809 -22.76 -51.02 -73.00
N GLY A 810 -21.67 -50.65 -73.68
CA GLY A 810 -21.35 -51.18 -75.00
C GLY A 810 -21.22 -52.70 -74.98
N VAL A 811 -21.69 -53.33 -76.05
CA VAL A 811 -21.64 -54.77 -76.25
C VAL A 811 -21.29 -55.10 -77.69
N SER A 812 -20.60 -56.22 -77.88
CA SER A 812 -20.27 -56.80 -79.17
C SER A 812 -20.79 -58.23 -79.29
N TRP A 813 -21.26 -58.61 -80.48
CA TRP A 813 -21.84 -59.92 -80.77
C TRP A 813 -20.95 -60.76 -81.69
N LYS A 814 -20.98 -62.08 -81.52
CA LYS A 814 -20.22 -63.03 -82.36
C LYS A 814 -20.96 -64.37 -82.49
N SER A 815 -20.89 -64.97 -83.68
CA SER A 815 -21.30 -66.36 -83.91
C SER A 815 -20.10 -67.33 -83.84
N SER A 816 -20.34 -68.55 -83.36
CA SER A 816 -19.35 -69.63 -83.42
C SER A 816 -19.21 -70.23 -84.83
N ASP A 817 -20.26 -70.15 -85.66
CA ASP A 817 -20.23 -70.58 -87.06
C ASP A 817 -21.23 -69.78 -87.90
N GLU A 818 -20.72 -68.78 -88.61
CA GLU A 818 -21.48 -67.90 -89.52
C GLU A 818 -22.10 -68.63 -90.72
N LYS A 819 -21.65 -69.85 -91.05
CA LYS A 819 -22.29 -70.68 -92.09
C LYS A 819 -23.60 -71.30 -91.63
N ILE A 820 -23.82 -71.37 -90.31
CA ILE A 820 -25.03 -71.92 -89.69
C ILE A 820 -25.94 -70.76 -89.26
N ALA A 821 -25.39 -69.74 -88.58
CA ALA A 821 -26.10 -68.51 -88.26
C ALA A 821 -25.15 -67.31 -88.13
N THR A 822 -25.49 -66.18 -88.74
CA THR A 822 -24.80 -64.89 -88.55
C THR A 822 -25.49 -64.05 -87.47
N VAL A 823 -24.78 -63.09 -86.87
CA VAL A 823 -25.34 -62.07 -85.97
C VAL A 823 -24.75 -60.71 -86.33
N ASP A 824 -25.57 -59.65 -86.34
CA ASP A 824 -25.10 -58.28 -86.56
C ASP A 824 -24.82 -57.51 -85.24
N ALA A 825 -24.37 -56.26 -85.36
CA ALA A 825 -24.01 -55.42 -84.21
C ALA A 825 -25.20 -55.13 -83.28
N ASP A 826 -26.42 -55.15 -83.80
CA ASP A 826 -27.66 -54.94 -83.02
C ASP A 826 -28.16 -56.22 -82.36
N GLY A 827 -27.48 -57.37 -82.54
CA GLY A 827 -27.86 -58.66 -81.96
C GLY A 827 -28.91 -59.43 -82.77
N LYS A 828 -29.17 -59.04 -84.03
CA LYS A 828 -30.10 -59.73 -84.90
C LYS A 828 -29.43 -60.93 -85.55
N VAL A 829 -29.93 -62.12 -85.26
CA VAL A 829 -29.42 -63.40 -85.75
C VAL A 829 -30.14 -63.79 -87.04
N THR A 830 -29.41 -64.25 -88.06
CA THR A 830 -29.96 -64.79 -89.31
C THR A 830 -29.50 -66.24 -89.51
N THR A 831 -30.43 -67.17 -89.69
CA THR A 831 -30.10 -68.59 -89.94
C THR A 831 -29.76 -68.85 -91.41
N VAL A 832 -28.68 -69.60 -91.64
CA VAL A 832 -28.09 -69.83 -92.97
C VAL A 832 -28.16 -71.30 -93.38
N SER A 833 -27.85 -72.24 -92.49
CA SER A 833 -27.94 -73.68 -92.81
C SER A 833 -28.27 -74.56 -91.60
N ILE A 834 -28.66 -75.81 -91.86
CA ILE A 834 -28.92 -76.84 -90.83
C ILE A 834 -27.64 -77.07 -90.02
N GLY A 835 -27.73 -77.01 -88.69
CA GLY A 835 -26.58 -77.06 -87.79
C GLY A 835 -26.87 -76.49 -86.40
N ASN A 836 -25.83 -76.30 -85.58
CA ASN A 836 -25.90 -75.60 -84.30
C ASN A 836 -24.79 -74.54 -84.22
N ALA A 837 -25.16 -73.29 -83.93
CA ALA A 837 -24.22 -72.20 -83.72
C ALA A 837 -24.49 -71.52 -82.38
N THR A 838 -23.44 -71.23 -81.62
CA THR A 838 -23.53 -70.43 -80.39
C THR A 838 -23.34 -68.96 -80.73
N ILE A 839 -24.29 -68.13 -80.31
CA ILE A 839 -24.18 -66.67 -80.39
C ILE A 839 -23.77 -66.16 -79.01
N THR A 840 -22.65 -65.43 -78.96
CA THR A 840 -22.08 -64.83 -77.73
C THR A 840 -22.18 -63.32 -77.81
N VAL A 841 -22.58 -62.68 -76.70
CA VAL A 841 -22.43 -61.24 -76.47
C VAL A 841 -21.32 -61.01 -75.44
N THR A 842 -20.48 -60.00 -75.66
CA THR A 842 -19.39 -59.58 -74.78
C THR A 842 -19.54 -58.10 -74.44
N THR A 843 -19.39 -57.70 -73.18
CA THR A 843 -19.43 -56.28 -72.78
C THR A 843 -18.08 -55.61 -72.95
N ASP A 844 -18.09 -54.38 -73.46
CA ASP A 844 -16.87 -53.60 -73.73
C ASP A 844 -16.15 -53.21 -72.43
N ASP A 845 -16.91 -52.92 -71.37
CA ASP A 845 -16.39 -52.80 -70.00
C ASP A 845 -16.38 -54.17 -69.30
N GLY A 846 -15.23 -54.55 -68.76
CA GLY A 846 -15.08 -55.74 -67.92
C GLY A 846 -15.18 -57.10 -68.62
N GLY A 847 -15.39 -57.15 -69.94
CA GLY A 847 -15.34 -58.37 -70.76
C GLY A 847 -16.32 -59.47 -70.33
N LYS A 848 -17.54 -59.10 -69.90
CA LYS A 848 -18.53 -60.08 -69.42
C LYS A 848 -19.24 -60.71 -70.60
N GLU A 849 -19.29 -62.03 -70.61
CA GLU A 849 -19.92 -62.80 -71.67
C GLU A 849 -21.27 -63.41 -71.23
N ALA A 850 -22.19 -63.51 -72.19
CA ALA A 850 -23.31 -64.44 -72.14
C ALA A 850 -23.47 -65.06 -73.53
N SER A 851 -23.98 -66.30 -73.60
CA SER A 851 -24.12 -67.02 -74.87
C SER A 851 -25.41 -67.84 -74.94
N THR A 852 -25.95 -68.02 -76.15
CA THR A 852 -27.12 -68.86 -76.42
C THR A 852 -26.90 -69.72 -77.67
N SER A 853 -27.51 -70.91 -77.70
CA SER A 853 -27.37 -71.88 -78.80
C SER A 853 -28.54 -71.79 -79.79
N VAL A 854 -28.22 -71.63 -81.06
CA VAL A 854 -29.17 -71.54 -82.19
C VAL A 854 -29.09 -72.83 -83.01
N MET A 855 -30.18 -73.62 -83.01
CA MET A 855 -30.24 -74.91 -83.67
C MET A 855 -31.15 -74.85 -84.91
N VAL A 856 -30.65 -75.20 -86.07
CA VAL A 856 -31.42 -75.22 -87.33
C VAL A 856 -31.73 -76.66 -87.71
N SER A 857 -33.00 -77.05 -87.81
CA SER A 857 -33.43 -78.45 -88.01
C SER A 857 -34.76 -78.60 -88.76
N PRO A 858 -34.98 -79.70 -89.52
CA PRO A 858 -36.26 -79.98 -90.21
C PRO A 858 -37.40 -80.46 -89.27
N ASP A 859 -38.65 -80.26 -89.69
CA ASP A 859 -39.88 -80.50 -88.89
C ASP A 859 -40.27 -82.00 -88.75
N PRO A 860 -40.78 -82.43 -87.57
CA PRO A 860 -41.57 -83.65 -87.38
C PRO A 860 -43.09 -83.40 -87.29
N VAL A 861 -43.91 -84.41 -87.62
CA VAL A 861 -45.39 -84.34 -87.71
C VAL A 861 -46.10 -84.55 -86.35
N LEU A 862 -47.26 -83.92 -86.18
CA LEU A 862 -48.06 -83.83 -84.94
C LEU A 862 -48.72 -85.15 -84.47
N GLY A 863 -48.95 -85.29 -83.15
CA GLY A 863 -49.65 -86.43 -82.55
C GLY A 863 -50.05 -86.29 -81.05
N ASP A 864 -51.05 -85.44 -80.79
CA ASP A 864 -52.18 -85.52 -79.82
C ASP A 864 -52.06 -85.97 -78.32
N MET A 865 -53.08 -85.52 -77.55
CA MET A 865 -53.74 -86.12 -76.36
C MET A 865 -53.36 -85.82 -74.87
N ILE A 866 -54.21 -84.95 -74.27
CA ILE A 866 -54.98 -84.99 -72.98
C ILE A 866 -54.38 -85.41 -71.60
N GLY A 867 -54.85 -84.71 -70.54
CA GLY A 867 -54.82 -85.18 -69.14
C GLY A 867 -55.20 -84.11 -68.08
N THR A 868 -56.41 -84.15 -67.51
CA THR A 868 -57.00 -83.17 -66.56
C THR A 868 -57.00 -83.72 -65.09
N VAL A 869 -57.57 -82.96 -64.11
CA VAL A 869 -58.11 -83.39 -62.76
C VAL A 869 -57.14 -83.21 -61.53
N VAL A 870 -57.52 -82.77 -60.30
CA VAL A 870 -58.63 -81.92 -59.76
C VAL A 870 -58.44 -81.55 -58.24
N HIS A 871 -59.05 -80.44 -57.78
CA HIS A 871 -59.52 -80.05 -56.41
C HIS A 871 -58.67 -79.95 -55.09
N ASN A 872 -59.01 -78.86 -54.35
CA ASN A 872 -59.28 -78.71 -52.89
C ASN A 872 -58.18 -78.67 -51.80
N GLY A 873 -58.42 -77.83 -50.77
CA GLY A 873 -58.06 -78.22 -49.38
C GLY A 873 -57.71 -77.11 -48.38
N CYS A 874 -58.69 -76.59 -47.65
CA CYS A 874 -58.62 -75.53 -46.63
C CYS A 874 -57.91 -75.88 -45.30
N SER A 875 -57.46 -74.82 -44.57
CA SER A 875 -57.62 -74.59 -43.11
C SER A 875 -56.45 -74.73 -42.08
N ALA A 876 -56.38 -73.69 -41.24
CA ALA A 876 -56.16 -73.64 -39.77
C ALA A 876 -54.81 -74.00 -39.08
N GLY A 877 -54.40 -73.14 -38.12
CA GLY A 877 -53.93 -73.65 -36.81
C GLY A 877 -52.73 -72.99 -36.09
N VAL A 878 -52.96 -71.90 -35.34
CA VAL A 878 -52.43 -71.53 -34.00
C VAL A 878 -51.08 -72.12 -33.47
N GLY A 879 -50.26 -71.28 -32.81
CA GLY A 879 -49.51 -71.69 -31.60
C GLY A 879 -48.07 -71.19 -31.45
N ALA A 880 -47.75 -70.60 -30.29
CA ALA A 880 -46.39 -70.20 -29.90
C ALA A 880 -45.99 -70.84 -28.55
N MET A 881 -44.68 -71.06 -28.30
CA MET A 881 -44.03 -70.89 -26.97
C MET A 881 -42.54 -71.29 -26.97
N ALA A 882 -41.69 -70.41 -26.38
CA ALA A 882 -40.82 -70.64 -25.21
C ALA A 882 -39.73 -71.78 -25.24
N LEU A 883 -38.71 -71.89 -24.35
CA LEU A 883 -38.22 -71.10 -23.21
C LEU A 883 -36.79 -71.57 -22.78
N PHE A 884 -36.17 -70.86 -21.81
CA PHE A 884 -35.13 -71.34 -20.86
C PHE A 884 -33.71 -71.68 -21.40
N ALA A 885 -32.59 -71.47 -20.69
CA ALA A 885 -32.27 -70.74 -19.42
C ALA A 885 -30.76 -70.38 -19.40
N LEU A 886 -30.00 -70.06 -18.33
CA LEU A 886 -30.19 -70.01 -16.86
C LEU A 886 -29.19 -68.98 -16.23
N ILE A 887 -29.01 -69.01 -14.92
CA ILE A 887 -28.26 -68.13 -13.98
C ILE A 887 -27.52 -69.13 -13.02
N PRO A 888 -26.37 -68.90 -12.32
CA PRO A 888 -26.35 -67.90 -11.23
C PRO A 888 -25.06 -67.36 -10.55
N LEU A 889 -25.27 -66.25 -9.79
CA LEU A 889 -24.72 -65.93 -8.44
C LEU A 889 -23.21 -65.52 -8.34
N LEU A 890 -22.71 -64.61 -7.47
CA LEU A 890 -23.20 -63.93 -6.23
C LEU A 890 -22.50 -62.56 -5.96
N LEU A 891 -23.29 -61.54 -5.50
CA LEU A 891 -22.95 -60.52 -4.45
C LEU A 891 -21.80 -59.49 -4.72
N LYS A 892 -21.66 -58.32 -4.07
CA LYS A 892 -22.39 -57.43 -3.09
C LYS A 892 -21.63 -56.06 -3.13
N LYS A 893 -22.10 -54.87 -2.72
CA LYS A 893 -23.32 -54.35 -2.05
C LYS A 893 -23.27 -52.80 -2.10
N ARG A 894 -24.43 -52.12 -2.18
CA ARG A 894 -24.74 -50.73 -1.69
C ARG A 894 -23.91 -49.55 -2.29
N ARG A 895 -24.48 -48.47 -2.87
CA ARG A 895 -25.59 -47.54 -2.50
C ARG A 895 -25.35 -46.72 -1.21
N PRO A 896 -25.89 -45.49 -1.08
CA PRO A 896 -26.07 -44.43 -2.12
C PRO A 896 -25.94 -42.97 -1.58
N ALA A 897 -26.21 -42.00 -2.47
CA ALA A 897 -26.90 -40.72 -2.22
C ALA A 897 -26.24 -39.63 -1.33
N LYS A 898 -25.94 -38.49 -1.96
CA LYS A 898 -26.97 -37.47 -2.19
C LYS A 898 -26.86 -36.91 -3.61
#